data_AF-A0A437A1D2-F1
#
_entry.id   AF-A0A437A1D2-F1
#
_cell.length_a   1.000
_cell.length_b   1.000
_cell.length_c   1.000
_cell.angle_alpha   90.00
_cell.angle_beta   90.00
_cell.angle_gamma   90.00
#
_symmetry.space_group_name_H-M   'P 1'
#
loop_
_entity.id
_entity.type
_entity.pdbx_description
1 polymer ?
#
loop_
_entity_poly.entity_id
_entity_poly.type
_entity_poly.pdbx_seq_one_letter_code
_entity_poly.pdbx_strand_id
1 'polypeptide(L)'
;MLDERHPSLPQDRLDDNAYEFGRIGSYNIIIACLPSGVYGVTSAAIVATQMRRSFPDLIAALMVGIAGGAPEPPQRDIRLGDVVVSEPIAGFGGVLQYDFGKTEQEGRFVQTGVLNKPPKIFLAAIAKLKSDYLLQQNNRSGANSQNNNANIGDIIANSLTNGTVPQEFARPPNDSDRLFQANYDHPSKNASCDQCDSRMIVKRASRPHDRPYIHYGLIASGNQVMKHGITRDCLAREKNVLCFEMEAAGVMDELPSLVIRGICDYSDSHKNKVWQPYAALSAAAFAKELLLRLPFRADERNQPENYVLNLPIAEGAAYRSYADQHKPVGRAGTGKSTISRTLAKNLYTHNRLAASFFFNREEEDRRTSIRFFTTIATQLANHYSCIASKIQKAIQVDPDISTKALKEQFDKLILQPLSGTQLMTHRARLVLVIDALDECEEKESIKIIIYLLGQLKDIKTVDVRVFLTSRPDLPILLTFKKLPDDTYEDIALHEVPRIEHDISLFLQHELCKIREEREELSLPEKWPGEENLEKLVRRAMPLFIYAATLCRFIGDEQWDPDEQIETVLNYRANWHTSQLHMTYLPVLNQLIIGQNPAQKRRLIEEFRQIVGTIINLASLMSASSLARLLSLPERTVNCRLRPLQSVLDIPKNSDNPIRTFHLSFRDFLLDRSLQENNLFWVDESKSHELIAIKCIDLMSDSAGPGLRMNICNLPSLGILRREIDGEVVEKHIPPELRYACRYWVYHLVKSGHRLIDNGQTHQFLLKHLLHWLEATSLLNIKSEALRAVDNLRSIIDVENGAGICGLIHDMKRFVLQNQDIIHKAPLQIYASALIFAPTRSIVRTIFDPKKIVHCTLEGHKRGVNSVAFSPDSKLLASISDDKTVKLWNTATETLLQTLQKYKNWVNNITFSSDGHKNWVNSVAFSPDRKVFALALIDKTVRLWDITTGALLQTLEGYNDSVNSVAFSPDGKLLASASDDKMTLEGYNDSVNSVAFSPDGKLLASASDDKTVRLWDTTTGALLRTLEGHNDSVNSVAFSPDGKLLALVSDDKTVRLWDTATRALLQTLEGLWDTATGALLQTLEGYKDWVNSVAFSPDGKLLASASVGEAVKLWDTATGALLQTLEGHKDWDNDSTFSLNRKDIDTDSEPLYQITLSSKGTKNPNQAETRSYETILVQSEWLVRNGERLIWLPHDYRPSCSAVNGSTIALGHYSGVVSFITFDTSSSSFSLLR
;
A
#
# COMPACT_ATOMS: atom_id res chain seq x y z
N MET A 1 -26.70 18.88 32.97
CA MET A 1 -25.50 19.46 32.32
C MET A 1 -25.63 19.67 30.81
N LEU A 2 -26.53 18.97 30.09
CA LEU A 2 -26.95 19.38 28.74
C LEU A 2 -27.36 20.86 28.71
N ASP A 3 -27.10 21.54 27.60
CA ASP A 3 -27.52 22.93 27.36
C ASP A 3 -28.99 22.99 26.90
N GLU A 4 -29.39 22.05 26.05
CA GLU A 4 -30.76 21.84 25.57
C GLU A 4 -31.12 20.35 25.64
N ARG A 5 -32.40 20.02 25.85
CA ARG A 5 -32.93 18.66 25.74
C ARG A 5 -33.77 18.53 24.47
N HIS A 6 -33.70 17.37 23.82
CA HIS A 6 -34.39 17.06 22.57
C HIS A 6 -35.46 15.96 22.79
N PRO A 7 -36.50 15.88 21.94
CA PRO A 7 -37.44 14.76 21.98
C PRO A 7 -36.77 13.43 21.62
N SER A 8 -37.38 12.33 22.07
CA SER A 8 -36.90 10.97 21.83
C SER A 8 -36.85 10.61 20.35
N LEU A 9 -35.74 10.02 19.90
CA LEU A 9 -35.62 9.44 18.56
C LEU A 9 -36.16 8.00 18.51
N PRO A 10 -36.55 7.49 17.33
CA PRO A 10 -36.87 6.07 17.16
C PRO A 10 -35.67 5.17 17.51
N GLN A 11 -35.96 4.08 18.21
CA GLN A 11 -34.99 3.12 18.76
C GLN A 11 -35.28 1.71 18.21
N ASP A 12 -34.27 0.85 18.14
CA ASP A 12 -34.45 -0.53 17.70
C ASP A 12 -35.32 -1.32 18.70
N ARG A 13 -36.13 -2.27 18.19
CA ARG A 13 -37.10 -3.02 19.02
C ARG A 13 -36.47 -4.00 20.02
N LEU A 14 -35.19 -4.28 19.90
CA LEU A 14 -34.42 -5.17 20.80
C LEU A 14 -33.40 -4.38 21.64
N ASP A 15 -33.48 -3.05 21.63
CA ASP A 15 -32.66 -2.16 22.45
C ASP A 15 -33.48 -1.71 23.65
N ASP A 16 -33.09 -2.13 24.85
CA ASP A 16 -33.80 -1.86 26.10
C ASP A 16 -33.17 -0.68 26.88
N ASN A 17 -32.18 0.01 26.29
CA ASN A 17 -31.52 1.14 26.93
C ASN A 17 -32.46 2.35 27.08
N ALA A 18 -32.32 3.07 28.19
CA ALA A 18 -32.93 4.37 28.39
C ALA A 18 -31.99 5.48 27.89
N TYR A 19 -32.44 6.27 26.90
CA TYR A 19 -31.68 7.39 26.34
C TYR A 19 -32.25 8.75 26.73
N GLU A 20 -31.36 9.68 27.09
CA GLU A 20 -31.62 11.12 27.12
C GLU A 20 -30.95 11.80 25.92
N PHE A 21 -31.70 12.65 25.21
CA PHE A 21 -31.25 13.35 24.00
C PHE A 21 -31.09 14.84 24.29
N GLY A 22 -30.07 15.48 23.74
CA GLY A 22 -29.88 16.92 23.90
C GLY A 22 -28.69 17.49 23.15
N ARG A 23 -28.22 18.66 23.59
CA ARG A 23 -27.08 19.38 23.00
C ARG A 23 -26.09 19.84 24.08
N ILE A 24 -24.80 19.85 23.74
CA ILE A 24 -23.74 20.57 24.46
C ILE A 24 -22.94 21.37 23.43
N GLY A 25 -22.91 22.69 23.56
CA GLY A 25 -22.34 23.57 22.54
C GLY A 25 -22.98 23.36 21.16
N SER A 26 -22.16 23.05 20.16
CA SER A 26 -22.59 22.70 18.80
C SER A 26 -22.86 21.20 18.58
N TYR A 27 -22.75 20.36 19.60
CA TYR A 27 -22.81 18.90 19.47
C TYR A 27 -24.11 18.33 20.01
N ASN A 28 -24.82 17.55 19.18
CA ASN A 28 -25.93 16.72 19.63
C ASN A 28 -25.38 15.53 20.43
N ILE A 29 -25.96 15.28 21.59
CA ILE A 29 -25.53 14.26 22.55
C ILE A 29 -26.67 13.28 22.79
N ILE A 30 -26.33 11.99 22.78
CA ILE A 30 -27.18 10.89 23.26
C ILE A 30 -26.50 10.34 24.51
N ILE A 31 -27.22 10.25 25.63
CA ILE A 31 -26.73 9.71 26.89
C ILE A 31 -27.50 8.44 27.21
N ALA A 32 -26.81 7.31 27.37
CA ALA A 32 -27.38 6.13 28.03
C ALA A 32 -26.85 6.03 29.46
N CYS A 33 -27.71 5.57 30.37
CA CYS A 33 -27.32 5.18 31.72
C CYS A 33 -27.32 3.65 31.80
N LEU A 34 -26.33 3.07 32.50
CA LEU A 34 -26.39 1.64 32.85
C LEU A 34 -27.63 1.37 33.73
N PRO A 35 -28.30 0.22 33.59
CA PRO A 35 -29.44 -0.12 34.44
C PRO A 35 -29.07 -0.12 35.93
N SER A 36 -29.98 0.36 36.78
CA SER A 36 -29.68 0.49 38.22
C SER A 36 -29.35 -0.86 38.86
N GLY A 37 -28.23 -0.93 39.56
CA GLY A 37 -27.72 -2.17 40.16
C GLY A 37 -26.97 -3.10 39.21
N VAL A 38 -26.83 -2.75 37.93
CA VAL A 38 -26.13 -3.54 36.91
C VAL A 38 -24.86 -2.82 36.48
N TYR A 39 -23.71 -3.43 36.76
CA TYR A 39 -22.37 -2.85 36.52
C TYR A 39 -21.41 -3.90 35.92
N GLY A 40 -20.19 -3.49 35.58
CA GLY A 40 -19.17 -4.36 35.00
C GLY A 40 -19.14 -4.46 33.47
N VAL A 41 -18.00 -4.92 32.96
CA VAL A 41 -17.61 -5.07 31.54
C VAL A 41 -18.73 -5.57 30.63
N THR A 42 -19.33 -6.73 30.92
CA THR A 42 -20.36 -7.34 30.07
C THR A 42 -21.61 -6.47 29.93
N SER A 43 -22.04 -5.85 31.03
CA SER A 43 -23.18 -4.95 31.07
C SER A 43 -22.95 -3.71 30.21
N ALA A 44 -21.74 -3.14 30.31
CA ALA A 44 -21.34 -1.97 29.54
C ALA A 44 -21.20 -2.26 28.03
N ALA A 45 -20.73 -3.45 27.67
CA ALA A 45 -20.69 -3.94 26.29
C ALA A 45 -22.11 -4.04 25.69
N ILE A 46 -23.07 -4.64 26.40
CA ILE A 46 -24.46 -4.77 25.93
C ILE A 46 -25.07 -3.39 25.63
N VAL A 47 -24.90 -2.42 26.54
CA VAL A 47 -25.39 -1.05 26.33
C VAL A 47 -24.73 -0.41 25.10
N ALA A 48 -23.41 -0.56 24.93
CA ALA A 48 -22.67 -0.04 23.77
C ALA A 48 -23.14 -0.65 22.43
N THR A 49 -23.28 -1.98 22.37
CA THR A 49 -23.74 -2.69 21.16
C THR A 49 -25.17 -2.33 20.79
N GLN A 50 -26.08 -2.25 21.77
CA GLN A 50 -27.48 -1.84 21.54
C GLN A 50 -27.56 -0.37 21.06
N MET A 51 -26.83 0.55 21.70
CA MET A 51 -26.74 1.96 21.29
C MET A 51 -26.22 2.12 19.86
N ARG A 52 -25.15 1.38 19.50
CA ARG A 52 -24.59 1.40 18.15
C ARG A 52 -25.55 0.84 17.09
N ARG A 53 -26.46 -0.07 17.47
CA ARG A 53 -27.49 -0.61 16.58
C ARG A 53 -28.64 0.38 16.36
N SER A 54 -29.11 1.05 17.41
CA SER A 54 -30.18 2.06 17.30
C SER A 54 -29.72 3.36 16.64
N PHE A 55 -28.45 3.77 16.86
CA PHE A 55 -27.89 5.00 16.34
C PHE A 55 -26.58 4.72 15.57
N PRO A 56 -26.67 4.20 14.33
CA PRO A 56 -25.51 3.81 13.54
C PRO A 56 -24.60 4.98 13.13
N ASP A 57 -25.12 6.21 13.18
CA ASP A 57 -24.39 7.46 12.88
C ASP A 57 -23.52 7.97 14.08
N LEU A 58 -23.38 7.17 15.15
CA LEU A 58 -22.51 7.51 16.29
C LEU A 58 -21.02 7.40 15.92
N ILE A 59 -20.36 8.55 15.80
CA ILE A 59 -18.96 8.69 15.37
C ILE A 59 -17.96 8.38 16.50
N ALA A 60 -18.31 8.69 17.75
CA ALA A 60 -17.41 8.64 18.90
C ALA A 60 -18.19 8.65 20.22
N ALA A 61 -17.62 8.07 21.29
CA ALA A 61 -18.24 8.05 22.62
C ALA A 61 -17.34 8.64 23.73
N LEU A 62 -17.97 9.28 24.72
CA LEU A 62 -17.33 9.66 25.99
C LEU A 62 -17.90 8.77 27.10
N MET A 63 -17.02 8.09 27.84
CA MET A 63 -17.44 7.28 28.97
C MET A 63 -17.14 8.00 30.27
N VAL A 64 -18.15 8.66 30.83
CA VAL A 64 -18.06 9.47 32.06
C VAL A 64 -18.56 8.66 33.26
N GLY A 65 -17.81 8.67 34.36
CA GLY A 65 -18.17 7.91 35.57
C GLY A 65 -17.27 8.23 36.76
N ILE A 66 -17.26 7.33 37.76
CA ILE A 66 -16.43 7.42 38.96
C ILE A 66 -15.47 6.23 39.06
N ALA A 67 -14.32 6.44 39.69
CA ALA A 67 -13.29 5.40 39.92
C ALA A 67 -12.64 5.55 41.30
N GLY A 68 -11.93 4.50 41.72
CA GLY A 68 -11.00 4.60 42.84
C GLY A 68 -9.61 5.00 42.36
N GLY A 69 -9.01 6.00 42.98
CA GLY A 69 -7.70 6.55 42.61
C GLY A 69 -6.53 5.73 43.15
N ALA A 70 -5.40 5.77 42.46
CA ALA A 70 -4.14 5.14 42.87
C ALA A 70 -3.05 6.20 43.16
N PRO A 71 -3.06 6.83 44.34
CA PRO A 71 -2.10 7.89 44.69
C PRO A 71 -0.72 7.32 45.05
N GLU A 72 0.34 7.97 44.57
CA GLU A 72 1.73 7.66 44.95
C GLU A 72 2.46 8.95 45.39
N PRO A 73 2.24 9.44 46.63
CA PRO A 73 2.89 10.66 47.12
C PRO A 73 4.41 10.45 47.30
N PRO A 74 5.27 11.44 46.97
CA PRO A 74 4.95 12.79 46.51
C PRO A 74 4.81 12.91 44.98
N GLN A 75 5.09 11.86 44.21
CA GLN A 75 5.19 11.92 42.75
C GLN A 75 3.82 12.12 42.06
N ARG A 76 2.77 11.49 42.60
CA ARG A 76 1.39 11.52 42.08
C ARG A 76 0.38 11.63 43.22
N ASP A 77 0.16 12.85 43.68
CA ASP A 77 -0.87 13.16 44.67
C ASP A 77 -2.26 13.25 44.01
N ILE A 78 -2.86 12.10 43.71
CA ILE A 78 -4.27 12.00 43.27
C ILE A 78 -5.18 12.16 44.50
N ARG A 79 -6.23 12.99 44.40
CA ARG A 79 -7.16 13.27 45.51
C ARG A 79 -8.62 12.98 45.19
N LEU A 80 -9.43 12.85 46.24
CA LEU A 80 -10.88 12.73 46.07
C LEU A 80 -11.44 14.00 45.41
N GLY A 81 -12.30 13.80 44.41
CA GLY A 81 -12.82 14.85 43.54
C GLY A 81 -11.92 15.25 42.36
N ASP A 82 -10.70 14.73 42.24
CA ASP A 82 -9.90 14.89 41.01
C ASP A 82 -10.52 14.12 39.83
N VAL A 83 -10.07 14.43 38.62
CA VAL A 83 -10.46 13.74 37.38
C VAL A 83 -9.27 13.04 36.77
N VAL A 84 -9.44 11.77 36.41
CA VAL A 84 -8.49 10.98 35.60
C VAL A 84 -9.06 10.79 34.20
N VAL A 85 -8.23 10.98 33.18
CA VAL A 85 -8.57 10.87 31.76
C VAL A 85 -7.65 9.85 31.10
N SER A 86 -8.23 8.89 30.37
CA SER A 86 -7.47 7.84 29.67
C SER A 86 -6.58 8.43 28.58
N GLU A 87 -5.29 8.09 28.59
CA GLU A 87 -4.33 8.50 27.56
C GLU A 87 -3.52 7.29 27.03
N PRO A 88 -3.40 7.10 25.70
CA PRO A 88 -2.59 6.04 25.12
C PRO A 88 -1.11 6.16 25.50
N ILE A 89 -0.55 5.11 26.10
CA ILE A 89 0.87 4.98 26.48
C ILE A 89 1.43 3.72 25.82
N ALA A 90 2.71 3.72 25.44
CA ALA A 90 3.41 2.68 24.68
C ALA A 90 2.86 1.24 24.87
N GLY A 91 2.14 0.75 23.85
CA GLY A 91 1.51 -0.59 23.84
C GLY A 91 0.02 -0.65 24.19
N PHE A 92 -0.54 0.38 24.83
CA PHE A 92 -1.90 0.38 25.38
C PHE A 92 -2.82 1.43 24.75
N GLY A 93 -4.13 1.13 24.72
CA GLY A 93 -5.17 2.03 24.22
C GLY A 93 -5.47 3.24 25.13
N GLY A 94 -4.93 3.26 26.35
CA GLY A 94 -5.28 4.23 27.41
C GLY A 94 -6.18 3.64 28.50
N VAL A 95 -6.69 2.43 28.27
CA VAL A 95 -7.23 1.53 29.29
C VAL A 95 -6.46 0.21 29.26
N LEU A 96 -6.23 -0.35 30.45
CA LEU A 96 -5.64 -1.66 30.69
C LEU A 96 -6.71 -2.62 31.22
N GLN A 97 -7.04 -3.65 30.44
CA GLN A 97 -7.97 -4.69 30.90
C GLN A 97 -7.26 -5.68 31.82
N TYR A 98 -7.93 -6.09 32.91
CA TYR A 98 -7.46 -7.10 33.84
C TYR A 98 -8.57 -8.05 34.31
N ASP A 99 -8.18 -9.29 34.61
CA ASP A 99 -9.09 -10.33 35.10
C ASP A 99 -8.47 -11.04 36.31
N PHE A 100 -9.21 -11.13 37.42
CA PHE A 100 -8.85 -11.91 38.61
C PHE A 100 -9.52 -13.30 38.65
N GLY A 101 -10.15 -13.71 37.54
CA GLY A 101 -11.04 -14.87 37.38
C GLY A 101 -10.41 -16.15 36.83
N LYS A 102 -9.07 -16.27 36.79
CA LYS A 102 -8.35 -17.55 36.69
C LYS A 102 -7.13 -17.54 37.60
N THR A 103 -7.33 -17.95 38.85
CA THR A 103 -6.24 -18.15 39.81
C THR A 103 -5.46 -19.41 39.49
N GLU A 104 -4.24 -19.26 38.95
CA GLU A 104 -3.13 -20.09 39.40
C GLU A 104 -2.49 -19.46 40.65
N GLN A 105 -1.81 -20.29 41.42
CA GLN A 105 -1.28 -19.97 42.76
C GLN A 105 -0.19 -18.89 42.65
N GLU A 106 -0.54 -17.64 42.97
CA GLU A 106 0.34 -16.54 43.45
C GLU A 106 -0.32 -15.13 43.34
N GLY A 107 -1.50 -15.00 42.74
CA GLY A 107 -2.19 -13.70 42.64
C GLY A 107 -1.55 -12.73 41.64
N ARG A 108 -0.79 -13.26 40.67
CA ARG A 108 -0.15 -12.48 39.60
C ARG A 108 -1.20 -11.96 38.60
N PHE A 109 -0.95 -10.77 38.08
CA PHE A 109 -1.77 -10.09 37.09
C PHE A 109 -1.62 -10.71 35.70
N VAL A 110 -2.73 -11.00 35.02
CA VAL A 110 -2.75 -11.42 33.61
C VAL A 110 -3.44 -10.36 32.76
N GLN A 111 -2.74 -9.85 31.75
CA GLN A 111 -3.32 -8.97 30.74
C GLN A 111 -4.13 -9.81 29.73
N THR A 112 -5.41 -9.52 29.58
CA THR A 112 -6.33 -10.31 28.74
C THR A 112 -6.45 -9.83 27.29
N GLY A 113 -5.96 -8.64 26.96
CA GLY A 113 -6.05 -8.09 25.59
C GLY A 113 -5.42 -6.71 25.42
N VAL A 114 -5.59 -6.14 24.21
CA VAL A 114 -5.25 -4.76 23.87
C VAL A 114 -6.50 -4.10 23.30
N LEU A 115 -7.09 -3.18 24.09
CA LEU A 115 -8.31 -2.46 23.73
C LEU A 115 -8.04 -1.40 22.65
N ASN A 116 -9.10 -0.97 21.96
CA ASN A 116 -9.05 0.12 20.98
C ASN A 116 -8.49 1.44 21.55
N LYS A 117 -8.10 2.36 20.66
CA LYS A 117 -7.64 3.71 21.03
C LYS A 117 -8.78 4.74 20.99
N PRO A 118 -8.81 5.74 21.90
CA PRO A 118 -9.73 6.87 21.83
C PRO A 118 -9.69 7.59 20.47
N PRO A 119 -10.83 8.09 19.98
CA PRO A 119 -10.92 8.88 18.76
C PRO A 119 -9.92 10.06 18.71
N LYS A 120 -9.26 10.24 17.55
CA LYS A 120 -8.26 11.30 17.33
C LYS A 120 -8.78 12.70 17.68
N ILE A 121 -10.07 12.97 17.47
CA ILE A 121 -10.70 14.26 17.77
C ILE A 121 -10.62 14.61 19.27
N PHE A 122 -10.82 13.65 20.16
CA PHE A 122 -10.69 13.85 21.60
C PHE A 122 -9.23 13.98 22.04
N LEU A 123 -8.32 13.19 21.45
CA LEU A 123 -6.88 13.30 21.74
C LEU A 123 -6.31 14.67 21.35
N ALA A 124 -6.74 15.24 20.21
CA ALA A 124 -6.36 16.59 19.80
C ALA A 124 -6.91 17.68 20.76
N ALA A 125 -8.16 17.53 21.20
CA ALA A 125 -8.77 18.44 22.18
C ALA A 125 -8.11 18.37 23.56
N ILE A 126 -7.72 17.17 24.02
CA ILE A 126 -6.93 16.96 25.24
C ILE A 126 -5.57 17.64 25.13
N ALA A 127 -4.85 17.49 24.02
CA ALA A 127 -3.54 18.13 23.83
C ALA A 127 -3.64 19.66 23.95
N LYS A 128 -4.71 20.26 23.40
CA LYS A 128 -5.00 21.69 23.56
C LYS A 128 -5.33 22.06 25.01
N LEU A 129 -6.22 21.32 25.67
CA LEU A 129 -6.55 21.55 27.09
C LEU A 129 -5.32 21.46 28.00
N LYS A 130 -4.45 20.46 27.80
CA LYS A 130 -3.18 20.32 28.53
C LYS A 130 -2.31 21.58 28.40
N SER A 131 -2.17 22.10 27.17
CA SER A 131 -1.43 23.35 26.91
C SER A 131 -2.04 24.53 27.68
N ASP A 132 -3.36 24.71 27.62
CA ASP A 132 -4.06 25.79 28.30
C ASP A 132 -3.93 25.71 29.83
N TYR A 133 -4.04 24.50 30.41
CA TYR A 133 -3.85 24.28 31.84
C TYR A 133 -2.41 24.55 32.31
N LEU A 134 -1.39 24.20 31.51
CA LEU A 134 0.02 24.52 31.78
C LEU A 134 0.30 26.03 31.71
N LEU A 135 -0.28 26.73 30.72
CA LEU A 135 -0.16 28.19 30.60
C LEU A 135 -0.81 28.92 31.79
N GLN A 136 -1.95 28.43 32.29
CA GLN A 136 -2.61 28.97 33.48
C GLN A 136 -1.79 28.76 34.77
N GLN A 137 -1.01 27.68 34.88
CA GLN A 137 -0.15 27.43 36.05
C GLN A 137 1.12 28.30 36.07
N ASN A 138 1.64 28.68 34.90
CA ASN A 138 2.87 29.48 34.79
C ASN A 138 2.65 31.00 34.98
N ASN A 139 1.46 31.52 34.64
CA ASN A 139 1.14 32.95 34.80
C ASN A 139 0.78 33.32 36.25
N ARG A 140 1.78 33.42 37.12
CA ARG A 140 1.62 33.85 38.53
C ARG A 140 1.55 35.36 38.77
N SER A 141 1.55 36.19 37.72
CA SER A 141 1.48 37.65 37.84
C SER A 141 0.89 38.31 36.60
N GLY A 142 -0.21 39.03 36.77
CA GLY A 142 -0.80 39.87 35.72
C GLY A 142 -2.31 39.69 35.59
N ALA A 143 -3.07 40.69 36.04
CA ALA A 143 -4.46 40.86 35.61
C ALA A 143 -4.50 41.16 34.09
N ASN A 144 -5.64 40.85 33.46
CA ASN A 144 -5.97 41.00 32.03
C ASN A 144 -5.67 39.77 31.14
N SER A 145 -6.61 38.82 31.13
CA SER A 145 -7.00 38.15 29.90
C SER A 145 -8.54 38.05 29.80
N GLN A 146 -9.13 38.87 28.93
CA GLN A 146 -10.54 38.72 28.54
C GLN A 146 -10.68 37.56 27.54
N ASN A 147 -10.52 36.32 28.02
CA ASN A 147 -10.82 35.12 27.25
C ASN A 147 -11.96 34.34 27.92
N ASN A 148 -13.12 34.33 27.27
CA ASN A 148 -14.36 33.69 27.74
C ASN A 148 -14.32 32.14 27.66
N ASN A 149 -13.30 31.51 28.25
CA ASN A 149 -13.20 30.05 28.34
C ASN A 149 -13.54 29.59 29.77
N ALA A 150 -14.74 29.03 29.96
CA ALA A 150 -15.15 28.45 31.24
C ALA A 150 -14.23 27.29 31.63
N ASN A 151 -13.58 27.40 32.79
CA ASN A 151 -12.77 26.34 33.39
C ASN A 151 -13.69 25.32 34.11
N ILE A 152 -13.24 24.08 34.29
CA ILE A 152 -13.98 23.05 35.06
C ILE A 152 -14.54 23.57 36.39
N GLY A 153 -13.79 24.38 37.13
CA GLY A 153 -14.24 24.95 38.41
C GLY A 153 -15.43 25.91 38.26
N ASP A 154 -15.49 26.67 37.18
CA ASP A 154 -16.57 27.61 36.90
C ASP A 154 -17.82 26.87 36.41
N ILE A 155 -17.65 25.79 35.63
CA ILE A 155 -18.74 24.89 35.22
C ILE A 155 -19.39 24.24 36.44
N ILE A 156 -18.60 23.74 37.40
CA ILE A 156 -19.09 23.17 38.67
C ILE A 156 -19.85 24.23 39.47
N ALA A 157 -19.25 25.39 39.70
CA ALA A 157 -19.86 26.47 40.49
C ALA A 157 -21.19 26.91 39.87
N ASN A 158 -21.20 27.25 38.58
CA ASN A 158 -22.40 27.70 37.86
C ASN A 158 -23.51 26.63 37.83
N SER A 159 -23.14 25.35 37.76
CA SER A 159 -24.14 24.26 37.75
C SER A 159 -24.87 24.12 39.08
N LEU A 160 -24.18 24.35 40.20
CA LEU A 160 -24.71 24.32 41.56
C LEU A 160 -25.48 25.61 41.92
N THR A 161 -24.99 26.79 41.52
CA THR A 161 -25.67 28.07 41.80
C THR A 161 -26.95 28.23 40.99
N ASN A 162 -26.96 27.78 39.74
CA ASN A 162 -28.13 27.90 38.85
C ASN A 162 -29.16 26.77 39.10
N GLY A 163 -28.99 25.94 40.12
CA GLY A 163 -29.91 24.86 40.49
C GLY A 163 -30.01 23.70 39.48
N THR A 164 -29.16 23.67 38.45
CA THR A 164 -29.17 22.60 37.42
C THR A 164 -28.65 21.26 37.92
N VAL A 165 -27.97 21.27 39.07
CA VAL A 165 -27.47 20.10 39.81
C VAL A 165 -27.82 20.29 41.29
N PRO A 166 -28.32 19.27 42.01
CA PRO A 166 -28.65 19.40 43.42
C PRO A 166 -27.42 19.65 44.32
N GLN A 167 -27.64 20.30 45.46
CA GLN A 167 -26.57 20.63 46.42
C GLN A 167 -25.88 19.41 47.06
N GLU A 168 -26.45 18.20 46.95
CA GLU A 168 -25.79 16.95 47.35
C GLU A 168 -24.53 16.63 46.52
N PHE A 169 -24.38 17.24 45.33
CA PHE A 169 -23.19 17.17 44.49
C PHE A 169 -22.15 18.26 44.82
N ALA A 170 -22.36 19.09 45.84
CA ALA A 170 -21.37 20.05 46.30
C ALA A 170 -20.12 19.34 46.88
N ARG A 171 -18.98 20.04 46.91
CA ARG A 171 -17.72 19.45 47.38
C ARG A 171 -17.78 19.14 48.89
N PRO A 172 -17.46 17.92 49.33
CA PRO A 172 -17.35 17.60 50.75
C PRO A 172 -16.23 18.41 51.45
N PRO A 173 -16.29 18.56 52.79
CA PRO A 173 -15.25 19.22 53.57
C PRO A 173 -13.84 18.64 53.34
N ASN A 174 -12.83 19.51 53.34
CA ASN A 174 -11.44 19.15 53.01
C ASN A 174 -10.81 18.09 53.95
N ASP A 175 -11.29 17.97 55.18
CA ASP A 175 -10.88 16.97 56.19
C ASP A 175 -11.50 15.57 55.98
N SER A 176 -12.42 15.44 55.01
CA SER A 176 -12.97 14.16 54.57
C SER A 176 -12.14 13.48 53.48
N ASP A 177 -11.11 14.13 52.92
CA ASP A 177 -10.13 13.50 52.02
C ASP A 177 -9.02 12.79 52.82
N ARG A 178 -9.31 11.54 53.22
CA ARG A 178 -8.44 10.71 54.06
C ARG A 178 -7.85 9.54 53.24
N LEU A 179 -6.55 9.58 53.01
CA LEU A 179 -5.77 8.48 52.43
C LEU A 179 -5.04 7.72 53.54
N PHE A 180 -5.32 6.43 53.70
CA PHE A 180 -4.64 5.57 54.67
C PHE A 180 -3.41 4.88 54.05
N GLN A 181 -2.50 4.38 54.89
CA GLN A 181 -1.38 3.55 54.43
C GLN A 181 -1.89 2.26 53.75
N ALA A 182 -1.24 1.85 52.65
CA ALA A 182 -1.71 0.77 51.78
C ALA A 182 -1.79 -0.63 52.43
N ASN A 183 -1.10 -0.83 53.56
CA ASN A 183 -1.10 -2.04 54.38
C ASN A 183 -2.09 -1.98 55.56
N TYR A 184 -2.83 -0.89 55.72
CA TYR A 184 -3.84 -0.73 56.76
C TYR A 184 -5.22 -1.01 56.18
N ASP A 185 -5.92 -1.97 56.78
CA ASP A 185 -7.31 -2.33 56.45
C ASP A 185 -8.25 -1.94 57.60
N HIS A 186 -9.54 -1.79 57.29
CA HIS A 186 -10.57 -1.53 58.29
C HIS A 186 -10.55 -2.55 59.45
N PRO A 187 -10.69 -2.10 60.72
CA PRO A 187 -10.70 -2.99 61.89
C PRO A 187 -11.91 -3.94 61.94
N SER A 188 -12.97 -3.69 61.17
CA SER A 188 -14.02 -4.69 60.91
C SER A 188 -14.67 -4.47 59.54
N LYS A 189 -15.23 -5.53 58.93
CA LYS A 189 -15.82 -5.49 57.57
C LYS A 189 -16.98 -4.50 57.38
N ASN A 190 -17.56 -3.98 58.47
CA ASN A 190 -18.70 -3.04 58.45
C ASN A 190 -18.41 -1.71 59.18
N ALA A 191 -17.15 -1.42 59.55
CA ALA A 191 -16.78 -0.17 60.22
C ALA A 191 -16.84 1.05 59.28
N SER A 192 -17.12 2.25 59.81
CA SER A 192 -16.90 3.51 59.08
C SER A 192 -15.46 3.99 59.23
N CYS A 193 -15.00 4.85 58.32
CA CYS A 193 -13.63 5.41 58.36
C CYS A 193 -13.35 6.30 59.58
N ASP A 194 -14.38 6.66 60.36
CA ASP A 194 -14.24 7.41 61.62
C ASP A 194 -13.81 6.51 62.80
N GLN A 195 -13.83 5.18 62.61
CA GLN A 195 -13.31 4.20 63.57
C GLN A 195 -11.87 3.77 63.26
N CYS A 196 -11.25 4.30 62.21
CA CYS A 196 -9.87 4.00 61.81
C CYS A 196 -8.84 4.87 62.53
N ASP A 197 -7.64 4.36 62.78
CA ASP A 197 -6.58 5.11 63.47
C ASP A 197 -6.07 6.26 62.58
N SER A 198 -6.28 7.50 63.04
CA SER A 198 -5.83 8.73 62.37
C SER A 198 -4.31 8.81 62.19
N ARG A 199 -3.52 8.05 62.96
CA ARG A 199 -2.06 7.93 62.78
C ARG A 199 -1.67 7.20 61.50
N MET A 200 -2.56 6.38 60.94
CA MET A 200 -2.36 5.62 59.70
C MET A 200 -2.70 6.45 58.45
N ILE A 201 -3.09 7.72 58.59
CA ILE A 201 -3.34 8.64 57.47
C ILE A 201 -1.99 9.13 56.90
N VAL A 202 -1.85 9.03 55.58
CA VAL A 202 -0.67 9.51 54.83
C VAL A 202 -0.64 11.03 54.85
N LYS A 203 0.44 11.61 55.39
CA LYS A 203 0.66 13.06 55.39
C LYS A 203 0.95 13.56 53.98
N ARG A 204 0.15 14.52 53.50
CA ARG A 204 0.25 15.12 52.17
C ARG A 204 0.40 16.65 52.29
N ALA A 205 1.05 17.29 51.32
CA ALA A 205 1.22 18.75 51.29
C ALA A 205 -0.14 19.47 51.14
N SER A 206 -0.23 20.75 51.52
CA SER A 206 -1.44 21.54 51.22
C SER A 206 -1.48 21.89 49.72
N ARG A 207 -2.66 21.80 49.08
CA ARG A 207 -2.87 22.30 47.72
C ARG A 207 -3.16 23.81 47.75
N PRO A 208 -2.82 24.56 46.69
CA PRO A 208 -3.04 26.01 46.63
C PRO A 208 -4.51 26.39 46.42
N HIS A 209 -5.35 25.47 45.92
CA HIS A 209 -6.76 25.72 45.64
C HIS A 209 -7.61 24.45 45.73
N ASP A 210 -8.90 24.66 45.99
CA ASP A 210 -9.94 23.64 46.21
C ASP A 210 -10.60 23.09 44.93
N ARG A 211 -10.02 23.37 43.76
CA ARG A 211 -10.50 22.88 42.44
C ARG A 211 -9.94 21.47 42.13
N PRO A 212 -10.69 20.61 41.41
CA PRO A 212 -10.18 19.33 40.91
C PRO A 212 -8.91 19.47 40.08
N TYR A 213 -7.96 18.56 40.27
CA TYR A 213 -6.81 18.40 39.36
C TYR A 213 -7.16 17.37 38.27
N ILE A 214 -6.64 17.60 37.06
CA ILE A 214 -6.80 16.68 35.93
C ILE A 214 -5.51 15.87 35.74
N HIS A 215 -5.62 14.55 35.85
CA HIS A 215 -4.52 13.60 35.64
C HIS A 215 -4.76 12.83 34.33
N TYR A 216 -3.70 12.58 33.57
CA TYR A 216 -3.77 11.90 32.28
C TYR A 216 -2.85 10.69 32.28
N GLY A 217 -3.36 9.53 31.88
CA GLY A 217 -2.59 8.29 31.87
C GLY A 217 -3.44 7.03 31.74
N LEU A 218 -2.93 5.91 32.23
CA LEU A 218 -3.56 4.60 32.08
C LEU A 218 -4.63 4.37 33.15
N ILE A 219 -5.83 3.98 32.73
CA ILE A 219 -6.93 3.55 33.61
C ILE A 219 -7.01 2.02 33.59
N ALA A 220 -7.13 1.36 34.73
CA ALA A 220 -7.32 -0.08 34.79
C ALA A 220 -8.81 -0.44 34.87
N SER A 221 -9.25 -1.35 33.99
CA SER A 221 -10.63 -1.82 33.86
C SER A 221 -10.71 -3.33 34.08
N GLY A 222 -11.58 -3.79 34.98
CA GLY A 222 -11.66 -5.21 35.31
C GLY A 222 -13.02 -5.68 35.80
N ASN A 223 -13.17 -7.00 35.90
CA ASN A 223 -14.43 -7.64 36.32
C ASN A 223 -14.67 -7.67 37.84
N GLN A 224 -13.73 -7.17 38.65
CA GLN A 224 -13.85 -7.09 40.11
C GLN A 224 -13.42 -5.72 40.65
N VAL A 225 -14.07 -5.26 41.72
CA VAL A 225 -13.68 -4.03 42.44
C VAL A 225 -12.33 -4.24 43.12
N MET A 226 -11.35 -3.38 42.84
CA MET A 226 -10.08 -3.32 43.59
C MET A 226 -10.34 -2.88 45.05
N LYS A 227 -9.88 -3.68 46.02
CA LYS A 227 -10.12 -3.47 47.48
C LYS A 227 -8.87 -3.60 48.35
N HIS A 228 -7.70 -3.86 47.76
CA HIS A 228 -6.47 -4.13 48.50
C HIS A 228 -5.41 -3.08 48.17
N GLY A 229 -5.06 -2.24 49.16
CA GLY A 229 -4.14 -1.12 48.97
C GLY A 229 -2.76 -1.54 48.49
N ILE A 230 -2.22 -2.66 48.97
CA ILE A 230 -0.93 -3.21 48.49
C ILE A 230 -1.00 -3.56 47.00
N THR A 231 -2.04 -4.30 46.57
CA THR A 231 -2.23 -4.69 45.16
C THR A 231 -2.42 -3.49 44.25
N ARG A 232 -3.19 -2.47 44.71
CA ARG A 232 -3.33 -1.18 44.05
C ARG A 232 -1.98 -0.51 43.82
N ASP A 233 -1.15 -0.38 44.86
CA ASP A 233 0.14 0.32 44.79
C ASP A 233 1.16 -0.42 43.91
N CYS A 234 1.19 -1.76 43.97
CA CYS A 234 2.02 -2.58 43.08
C CYS A 234 1.65 -2.36 41.60
N LEU A 235 0.35 -2.45 41.26
CA LEU A 235 -0.12 -2.28 39.88
C LEU A 235 0.04 -0.83 39.37
N ALA A 236 -0.17 0.16 40.24
CA ALA A 236 0.06 1.57 39.93
C ALA A 236 1.53 1.81 39.52
N ARG A 237 2.48 1.20 40.25
CA ARG A 237 3.92 1.33 40.00
C ARG A 237 4.41 0.51 38.80
N GLU A 238 3.98 -0.75 38.67
CA GLU A 238 4.41 -1.64 37.58
C GLU A 238 3.83 -1.27 36.22
N LYS A 239 2.54 -0.88 36.18
CA LYS A 239 1.80 -0.64 34.94
C LYS A 239 1.45 0.83 34.71
N ASN A 240 1.90 1.73 35.58
CA ASN A 240 1.67 3.17 35.47
C ASN A 240 0.18 3.56 35.50
N VAL A 241 -0.63 2.79 36.26
CA VAL A 241 -2.09 2.96 36.40
C VAL A 241 -2.41 4.10 37.38
N LEU A 242 -3.40 4.94 37.03
CA LEU A 242 -3.82 6.09 37.84
C LEU A 242 -5.13 5.87 38.63
N CYS A 243 -6.03 5.00 38.13
CA CYS A 243 -7.27 4.64 38.82
C CYS A 243 -7.83 3.30 38.33
N PHE A 244 -8.70 2.69 39.13
CA PHE A 244 -9.37 1.43 38.83
C PHE A 244 -10.90 1.63 38.70
N GLU A 245 -11.47 1.06 37.66
CA GLU A 245 -12.91 1.02 37.36
C GLU A 245 -13.31 -0.34 36.75
N MET A 246 -14.58 -0.53 36.38
CA MET A 246 -15.10 -1.87 36.03
C MET A 246 -15.81 -1.98 34.68
N GLU A 247 -15.98 -0.89 33.93
CA GLU A 247 -16.90 -0.83 32.80
C GLU A 247 -16.20 -0.56 31.45
N ALA A 248 -15.08 0.16 31.44
CA ALA A 248 -14.49 0.69 30.21
C ALA A 248 -14.05 -0.37 29.19
N ALA A 249 -13.50 -1.49 29.64
CA ALA A 249 -13.09 -2.57 28.74
C ALA A 249 -14.25 -3.08 27.88
N GLY A 250 -15.48 -3.08 28.41
CA GLY A 250 -16.65 -3.56 27.67
C GLY A 250 -17.13 -2.59 26.59
N VAL A 251 -16.94 -1.29 26.80
CA VAL A 251 -17.33 -0.26 25.83
C VAL A 251 -16.26 -0.09 24.76
N MET A 252 -14.98 -0.15 25.12
CA MET A 252 -13.90 0.21 24.20
C MET A 252 -13.73 -0.73 23.01
N ASP A 253 -14.06 -2.02 23.15
CA ASP A 253 -14.02 -2.96 22.02
C ASP A 253 -15.16 -2.69 21.01
N GLU A 254 -16.35 -2.33 21.49
CA GLU A 254 -17.55 -2.08 20.68
C GLU A 254 -17.64 -0.66 20.11
N LEU A 255 -17.14 0.35 20.84
CA LEU A 255 -17.20 1.77 20.53
C LEU A 255 -15.89 2.49 20.95
N PRO A 256 -15.10 3.01 20.00
CA PRO A 256 -13.93 3.84 20.29
C PRO A 256 -14.32 5.03 21.18
N SER A 257 -13.83 5.00 22.42
CA SER A 257 -14.26 5.91 23.47
C SER A 257 -13.09 6.53 24.23
N LEU A 258 -13.31 7.73 24.77
CA LEU A 258 -12.44 8.34 25.77
C LEU A 258 -13.06 8.12 27.15
N VAL A 259 -12.26 7.63 28.11
CA VAL A 259 -12.71 7.35 29.47
C VAL A 259 -12.33 8.50 30.39
N ILE A 260 -13.33 9.01 31.10
CA ILE A 260 -13.23 10.11 32.06
C ILE A 260 -13.78 9.59 33.40
N ARG A 261 -12.98 9.68 34.46
CA ARG A 261 -13.34 9.17 35.79
C ARG A 261 -13.07 10.20 36.87
N GLY A 262 -14.09 10.52 37.65
CA GLY A 262 -13.95 11.29 38.88
C GLY A 262 -13.53 10.37 40.03
N ILE A 263 -12.58 10.80 40.84
CA ILE A 263 -12.04 9.97 41.93
C ILE A 263 -12.94 10.08 43.16
N CYS A 264 -13.61 8.98 43.52
CA CYS A 264 -14.54 8.92 44.65
C CYS A 264 -14.01 8.15 45.87
N ASP A 265 -13.04 7.28 45.69
CA ASP A 265 -12.30 6.59 46.77
C ASP A 265 -10.87 6.28 46.31
N TYR A 266 -10.14 5.45 47.05
CA TYR A 266 -8.75 5.11 46.79
C TYR A 266 -8.51 3.65 46.40
N SER A 267 -9.50 2.94 45.83
CA SER A 267 -9.33 1.52 45.40
C SER A 267 -8.77 0.59 46.49
N ASP A 268 -9.16 0.83 47.74
CA ASP A 268 -8.79 0.04 48.90
C ASP A 268 -10.04 -0.32 49.73
N SER A 269 -9.86 -0.76 50.97
CA SER A 269 -10.97 -1.12 51.84
C SER A 269 -11.77 0.12 52.34
N HIS A 270 -11.19 1.33 52.29
CA HIS A 270 -11.73 2.56 52.88
C HIS A 270 -12.65 3.33 51.92
N LYS A 271 -13.93 2.91 51.85
CA LYS A 271 -14.92 3.48 50.91
C LYS A 271 -15.40 4.88 51.30
N ASN A 272 -15.07 5.87 50.48
CA ASN A 272 -15.46 7.27 50.66
C ASN A 272 -16.77 7.66 49.93
N LYS A 273 -17.88 6.98 50.26
CA LYS A 273 -19.18 7.18 49.56
C LYS A 273 -19.65 8.64 49.45
N VAL A 274 -19.34 9.48 50.44
CA VAL A 274 -19.69 10.91 50.47
C VAL A 274 -19.12 11.68 49.26
N TRP A 275 -18.02 11.22 48.68
CA TRP A 275 -17.38 11.84 47.52
C TRP A 275 -17.97 11.39 46.17
N GLN A 276 -18.82 10.37 46.11
CA GLN A 276 -19.37 9.87 44.84
C GLN A 276 -20.15 10.93 44.04
N PRO A 277 -21.04 11.76 44.64
CA PRO A 277 -21.73 12.83 43.92
C PRO A 277 -20.74 13.86 43.34
N TYR A 278 -19.85 14.42 44.17
CA TYR A 278 -18.89 15.44 43.71
C TYR A 278 -17.90 14.91 42.66
N ALA A 279 -17.46 13.65 42.79
CA ALA A 279 -16.62 12.99 41.80
C ALA A 279 -17.33 12.85 40.44
N ALA A 280 -18.60 12.41 40.44
CA ALA A 280 -19.41 12.34 39.24
C ALA A 280 -19.63 13.73 38.61
N LEU A 281 -19.86 14.77 39.43
CA LEU A 281 -19.98 16.15 38.97
C LEU A 281 -18.69 16.66 38.32
N SER A 282 -17.53 16.37 38.91
CA SER A 282 -16.22 16.75 38.39
C SER A 282 -15.93 16.08 37.05
N ALA A 283 -16.21 14.79 36.92
CA ALA A 283 -16.09 14.05 35.66
C ALA A 283 -17.00 14.62 34.55
N ALA A 284 -18.26 14.92 34.89
CA ALA A 284 -19.22 15.50 33.95
C ALA A 284 -18.86 16.94 33.55
N ALA A 285 -18.33 17.74 34.47
CA ALA A 285 -17.84 19.09 34.20
C ALA A 285 -16.64 19.08 33.24
N PHE A 286 -15.68 18.16 33.43
CA PHE A 286 -14.57 17.97 32.48
C PHE A 286 -15.05 17.52 31.11
N ALA A 287 -15.99 16.57 31.04
CA ALA A 287 -16.58 16.12 29.78
C ALA A 287 -17.29 17.28 29.05
N LYS A 288 -18.00 18.16 29.77
CA LYS A 288 -18.60 19.37 29.21
C LYS A 288 -17.54 20.36 28.71
N GLU A 289 -16.47 20.63 29.47
CA GLU A 289 -15.38 21.48 28.99
C GLU A 289 -14.77 20.91 27.70
N LEU A 290 -14.44 19.61 27.67
CA LEU A 290 -13.88 18.94 26.50
C LEU A 290 -14.76 19.11 25.26
N LEU A 291 -16.07 18.87 25.38
CA LEU A 291 -17.04 19.04 24.29
C LEU A 291 -17.12 20.50 23.80
N LEU A 292 -17.05 21.48 24.71
CA LEU A 292 -17.05 22.90 24.38
C LEU A 292 -15.74 23.38 23.71
N ARG A 293 -14.63 22.64 23.85
CA ARG A 293 -13.35 22.93 23.16
C ARG A 293 -13.20 22.24 21.81
N LEU A 294 -14.10 21.33 21.44
CA LEU A 294 -14.12 20.73 20.11
C LEU A 294 -14.36 21.81 19.03
N PRO A 295 -13.80 21.66 17.82
CA PRO A 295 -13.97 22.66 16.75
C PRO A 295 -15.45 22.81 16.38
N PHE A 296 -15.92 24.05 16.27
CA PHE A 296 -17.32 24.35 15.96
C PHE A 296 -17.74 23.79 14.59
N ARG A 297 -18.66 22.82 14.58
CA ARG A 297 -19.29 22.30 13.37
C ARG A 297 -20.38 23.26 12.87
N ALA A 298 -19.97 24.32 12.18
CA ALA A 298 -20.87 25.12 11.37
C ALA A 298 -21.39 24.28 10.19
N ASP A 299 -22.67 23.92 10.19
CA ASP A 299 -23.39 23.30 9.07
C ASP A 299 -22.64 22.20 8.29
N GLU A 300 -22.30 21.10 8.96
CA GLU A 300 -21.96 19.82 8.31
C GLU A 300 -23.19 19.14 7.67
N ARG A 301 -24.01 19.90 6.93
CA ARG A 301 -24.75 19.36 5.79
C ARG A 301 -23.99 19.56 4.48
N ASN A 302 -22.85 20.27 4.50
CA ASN A 302 -22.23 20.84 3.30
C ASN A 302 -20.70 20.83 3.26
N GLN A 303 -20.02 20.00 4.07
CA GLN A 303 -18.63 19.63 3.81
C GLN A 303 -18.51 18.10 3.75
N PRO A 304 -17.88 17.55 2.70
CA PRO A 304 -17.68 16.11 2.61
C PRO A 304 -16.71 15.67 3.71
N GLU A 305 -17.09 14.63 4.47
CA GLU A 305 -16.07 13.67 4.88
C GLU A 305 -15.39 13.20 3.58
N ASN A 306 -14.08 13.40 3.44
CA ASN A 306 -13.35 12.89 2.28
C ASN A 306 -13.29 11.35 2.38
N TYR A 307 -14.36 10.70 1.92
CA TYR A 307 -14.34 9.29 1.54
C TYR A 307 -13.35 9.16 0.40
N VAL A 308 -12.10 8.82 0.73
CA VAL A 308 -11.07 8.48 -0.25
C VAL A 308 -11.44 7.14 -0.87
N LEU A 309 -12.39 7.19 -1.80
CA LEU A 309 -12.69 6.10 -2.70
C LEU A 309 -11.52 6.02 -3.68
N ASN A 310 -10.84 4.87 -3.71
CA ASN A 310 -9.76 4.58 -4.67
C ASN A 310 -10.32 4.31 -6.08
N LEU A 311 -11.18 5.21 -6.58
CA LEU A 311 -11.70 5.21 -7.94
C LEU A 311 -10.95 6.26 -8.76
N PRO A 312 -10.50 5.94 -9.99
CA PRO A 312 -9.90 6.92 -10.88
C PRO A 312 -10.96 7.95 -11.30
N ILE A 313 -10.71 9.21 -10.98
CA ILE A 313 -11.56 10.34 -11.40
C ILE A 313 -10.97 11.03 -12.64
N ALA A 314 -11.81 11.70 -13.42
CA ALA A 314 -11.39 12.59 -14.48
C ALA A 314 -11.13 13.98 -13.88
N GLU A 315 -9.87 14.42 -13.86
CA GLU A 315 -9.54 15.78 -13.43
C GLU A 315 -10.15 16.83 -14.37
N GLY A 316 -10.52 17.99 -13.84
CA GLY A 316 -11.20 19.04 -14.61
C GLY A 316 -12.67 18.74 -14.99
N ALA A 317 -13.15 17.51 -14.79
CA ALA A 317 -14.47 17.07 -15.27
C ALA A 317 -15.64 17.50 -14.39
N ALA A 318 -15.39 17.77 -13.10
CA ALA A 318 -16.41 18.16 -12.13
C ALA A 318 -16.40 19.69 -11.88
N TYR A 319 -17.58 20.24 -11.61
CA TYR A 319 -17.76 21.64 -11.19
C TYR A 319 -16.95 21.92 -9.91
N ARG A 320 -16.20 23.02 -9.87
CA ARG A 320 -15.20 23.39 -8.84
C ARG A 320 -13.91 22.56 -8.77
N SER A 321 -13.61 21.73 -9.75
CA SER A 321 -12.22 21.27 -9.93
C SER A 321 -11.30 22.46 -10.26
N TYR A 322 -9.99 22.36 -10.01
CA TYR A 322 -9.02 23.48 -10.09
C TYR A 322 -9.06 24.29 -11.42
N ALA A 323 -9.55 23.70 -12.50
CA ALA A 323 -9.76 24.36 -13.80
C ALA A 323 -10.79 25.51 -13.77
N ASP A 324 -11.79 25.51 -12.88
CA ASP A 324 -12.85 26.53 -12.84
C ASP A 324 -12.40 27.89 -12.24
N GLN A 325 -11.15 28.02 -11.77
CA GLN A 325 -10.64 29.29 -11.21
C GLN A 325 -10.20 30.31 -12.28
N HIS A 326 -10.11 29.92 -13.56
CA HIS A 326 -9.74 30.82 -14.67
C HIS A 326 -10.88 30.91 -15.69
N LYS A 327 -11.47 32.11 -15.81
CA LYS A 327 -12.53 32.61 -16.73
C LYS A 327 -13.49 31.57 -17.39
N PRO A 328 -14.82 31.74 -17.28
CA PRO A 328 -15.78 30.81 -17.87
C PRO A 328 -15.78 30.88 -19.40
N VAL A 329 -15.16 29.91 -20.08
CA VAL A 329 -15.23 29.75 -21.54
C VAL A 329 -15.82 28.38 -21.89
N GLY A 330 -17.15 28.35 -22.01
CA GLY A 330 -17.91 27.21 -22.55
C GLY A 330 -17.97 27.21 -24.08
N ARG A 331 -18.17 26.02 -24.66
CA ARG A 331 -18.11 25.74 -26.10
C ARG A 331 -19.48 25.23 -26.61
N ALA A 332 -20.20 25.84 -27.55
CA ALA A 332 -20.03 27.13 -28.23
C ALA A 332 -21.31 27.51 -28.99
N GLY A 333 -21.21 28.59 -29.77
CA GLY A 333 -22.21 29.02 -30.74
C GLY A 333 -23.35 29.74 -30.04
N THR A 334 -24.23 28.97 -29.43
CA THR A 334 -25.44 29.46 -28.76
C THR A 334 -25.32 29.53 -27.22
N GLY A 335 -24.15 29.23 -26.65
CA GLY A 335 -23.92 29.32 -25.20
C GLY A 335 -24.33 28.10 -24.36
N LYS A 336 -24.59 26.94 -24.96
CA LYS A 336 -24.96 25.68 -24.27
C LYS A 336 -24.12 25.36 -23.03
N SER A 337 -22.79 25.33 -23.16
CA SER A 337 -21.89 25.07 -22.02
C SER A 337 -21.85 26.20 -20.97
N THR A 338 -22.14 27.43 -21.37
CA THR A 338 -22.30 28.55 -20.42
C THR A 338 -23.57 28.35 -19.60
N ILE A 339 -24.66 27.89 -20.23
CA ILE A 339 -25.93 27.55 -19.57
C ILE A 339 -25.74 26.37 -18.62
N SER A 340 -25.08 25.28 -19.04
CA SER A 340 -24.84 24.12 -18.17
C SER A 340 -23.95 24.44 -16.97
N ARG A 341 -22.86 25.21 -17.15
CA ARG A 341 -22.02 25.69 -16.03
C ARG A 341 -22.77 26.65 -15.10
N THR A 342 -23.60 27.54 -15.65
CA THR A 342 -24.43 28.45 -14.85
C THR A 342 -25.51 27.69 -14.06
N LEU A 343 -26.12 26.68 -14.67
CA LEU A 343 -27.06 25.77 -14.03
C LEU A 343 -26.37 24.94 -12.94
N ALA A 344 -25.20 24.37 -13.20
CA ALA A 344 -24.41 23.64 -12.20
C ALA A 344 -24.04 24.54 -11.02
N LYS A 345 -23.57 25.77 -11.27
CA LYS A 345 -23.32 26.79 -10.24
C LYS A 345 -24.55 27.06 -9.38
N ASN A 346 -25.70 27.32 -10.03
CA ASN A 346 -26.96 27.64 -9.35
C ASN A 346 -27.48 26.44 -8.52
N LEU A 347 -27.45 25.23 -9.09
CA LEU A 347 -27.83 24.00 -8.39
C LEU A 347 -26.89 23.70 -7.21
N TYR A 348 -25.58 23.95 -7.37
CA TYR A 348 -24.61 23.80 -6.30
C TYR A 348 -24.85 24.79 -5.16
N THR A 349 -25.07 26.08 -5.45
CA THR A 349 -25.37 27.10 -4.41
C THR A 349 -26.67 26.84 -3.65
N HIS A 350 -27.57 26.02 -4.20
CA HIS A 350 -28.83 25.61 -3.57
C HIS A 350 -28.81 24.14 -3.07
N ASN A 351 -27.66 23.48 -3.00
CA ASN A 351 -27.50 22.08 -2.55
C ASN A 351 -28.38 21.05 -3.31
N ARG A 352 -28.53 21.24 -4.62
CA ARG A 352 -29.33 20.36 -5.52
C ARG A 352 -28.53 19.71 -6.64
N LEU A 353 -27.26 20.09 -6.81
CA LEU A 353 -26.34 19.40 -7.72
C LEU A 353 -25.88 18.09 -7.07
N ALA A 354 -26.15 16.96 -7.70
CA ALA A 354 -25.76 15.64 -7.19
C ALA A 354 -24.37 15.24 -7.72
N ALA A 355 -24.13 15.47 -9.02
CA ALA A 355 -22.83 15.37 -9.66
C ALA A 355 -22.84 16.15 -10.98
N SER A 356 -21.65 16.41 -11.52
CA SER A 356 -21.45 17.06 -12.82
C SER A 356 -20.34 16.38 -13.62
N PHE A 357 -20.48 16.34 -14.94
CA PHE A 357 -19.42 15.88 -15.84
C PHE A 357 -19.40 16.75 -17.11
N PHE A 358 -18.33 17.51 -17.28
CA PHE A 358 -18.10 18.31 -18.48
C PHE A 358 -17.13 17.56 -19.41
N PHE A 359 -17.60 17.01 -20.54
CA PHE A 359 -16.71 16.45 -21.56
C PHE A 359 -15.79 17.54 -22.14
N ASN A 360 -14.66 17.13 -22.72
CA ASN A 360 -13.71 18.02 -23.40
C ASN A 360 -12.84 17.21 -24.37
N ARG A 361 -12.87 17.51 -25.68
CA ARG A 361 -12.02 16.85 -26.70
C ARG A 361 -10.52 17.10 -26.54
N GLU A 362 -10.12 18.16 -25.83
CA GLU A 362 -8.71 18.55 -25.64
C GLU A 362 -8.06 17.90 -24.40
N GLU A 363 -8.85 17.36 -23.46
CA GLU A 363 -8.35 16.79 -22.21
C GLU A 363 -8.75 15.30 -22.15
N GLU A 364 -7.76 14.40 -22.21
CA GLU A 364 -7.96 12.96 -22.43
C GLU A 364 -8.93 12.28 -21.44
N ASP A 365 -8.79 12.58 -20.15
CA ASP A 365 -9.66 12.10 -19.07
C ASP A 365 -11.12 12.52 -19.23
N ARG A 366 -11.37 13.56 -20.04
CA ARG A 366 -12.68 14.15 -20.34
C ARG A 366 -13.14 13.90 -21.78
N ARG A 367 -12.30 13.28 -22.62
CA ARG A 367 -12.59 12.83 -23.99
C ARG A 367 -13.07 11.38 -24.04
N THR A 368 -12.61 10.55 -23.11
CA THR A 368 -12.98 9.13 -23.00
C THR A 368 -14.13 8.91 -22.03
N SER A 369 -14.85 7.79 -22.18
CA SER A 369 -15.93 7.42 -21.26
C SER A 369 -15.45 6.68 -20.00
N ILE A 370 -14.19 6.23 -19.98
CA ILE A 370 -13.64 5.26 -19.02
C ILE A 370 -13.83 5.69 -17.56
N ARG A 371 -13.66 6.99 -17.27
CA ARG A 371 -13.80 7.56 -15.92
C ARG A 371 -15.14 8.26 -15.67
N PHE A 372 -16.12 8.14 -16.58
CA PHE A 372 -17.38 8.87 -16.50
C PHE A 372 -18.19 8.49 -15.25
N PHE A 373 -18.52 7.20 -15.09
CA PHE A 373 -19.31 6.75 -13.95
C PHE A 373 -18.51 6.73 -12.65
N THR A 374 -17.21 6.48 -12.66
CA THR A 374 -16.36 6.60 -11.46
C THR A 374 -16.33 8.04 -10.94
N THR A 375 -16.23 9.05 -11.82
CA THR A 375 -16.23 10.47 -11.43
C THR A 375 -17.58 10.94 -10.90
N ILE A 376 -18.69 10.40 -11.45
CA ILE A 376 -20.04 10.66 -10.91
C ILE A 376 -20.23 9.95 -9.56
N ALA A 377 -19.77 8.70 -9.42
CA ALA A 377 -19.85 7.92 -8.19
C ALA A 377 -19.08 8.59 -7.04
N THR A 378 -17.85 9.06 -7.29
CA THR A 378 -17.06 9.80 -6.29
C THR A 378 -17.74 11.12 -5.89
N GLN A 379 -18.32 11.86 -6.84
CA GLN A 379 -19.11 13.05 -6.50
C GLN A 379 -20.34 12.72 -5.65
N LEU A 380 -21.10 11.66 -5.99
CA LEU A 380 -22.25 11.23 -5.20
C LEU A 380 -21.86 10.78 -3.79
N ALA A 381 -20.74 10.05 -3.65
CA ALA A 381 -20.21 9.65 -2.35
C ALA A 381 -19.83 10.86 -1.48
N ASN A 382 -19.14 11.84 -2.05
CA ASN A 382 -18.74 13.06 -1.33
C ASN A 382 -19.96 13.88 -0.87
N HIS A 383 -21.01 13.98 -1.67
CA HIS A 383 -22.23 14.73 -1.28
C HIS A 383 -23.19 13.92 -0.38
N TYR A 384 -23.12 12.59 -0.39
CA TYR A 384 -24.07 11.72 0.33
C TYR A 384 -23.37 10.51 1.00
N SER A 385 -23.07 10.65 2.30
CA SER A 385 -22.41 9.60 3.12
C SER A 385 -23.11 8.24 3.08
N CYS A 386 -24.45 8.22 3.08
CA CYS A 386 -25.25 6.99 2.95
C CYS A 386 -24.99 6.25 1.62
N ILE A 387 -24.71 6.97 0.53
CA ILE A 387 -24.32 6.41 -0.77
C ILE A 387 -22.84 6.01 -0.76
N ALA A 388 -21.97 6.80 -0.14
CA ALA A 388 -20.54 6.51 0.00
C ALA A 388 -20.29 5.12 0.61
N SER A 389 -20.98 4.78 1.70
CA SER A 389 -20.86 3.47 2.36
C SER A 389 -21.20 2.29 1.45
N LYS A 390 -22.11 2.47 0.49
CA LYS A 390 -22.54 1.43 -0.46
C LYS A 390 -21.58 1.31 -1.64
N ILE A 391 -21.11 2.44 -2.16
CA ILE A 391 -20.06 2.48 -3.17
C ILE A 391 -18.77 1.83 -2.62
N GLN A 392 -18.40 2.12 -1.38
CA GLN A 392 -17.25 1.50 -0.72
C GLN A 392 -17.39 -0.03 -0.60
N LYS A 393 -18.58 -0.53 -0.24
CA LYS A 393 -18.88 -1.98 -0.25
C LYS A 393 -18.78 -2.58 -1.66
N ALA A 394 -19.27 -1.90 -2.68
CA ALA A 394 -19.16 -2.35 -4.07
C ALA A 394 -17.68 -2.47 -4.52
N ILE A 395 -16.83 -1.52 -4.13
CA ILE A 395 -15.38 -1.54 -4.40
C ILE A 395 -14.67 -2.66 -3.61
N GLN A 396 -15.07 -2.90 -2.36
CA GLN A 396 -14.50 -4.00 -1.55
C GLN A 396 -14.84 -5.39 -2.13
N VAL A 397 -16.03 -5.55 -2.71
CA VAL A 397 -16.45 -6.78 -3.38
C VAL A 397 -15.81 -6.94 -4.77
N ASP A 398 -15.47 -5.83 -5.44
CA ASP A 398 -14.96 -5.82 -6.81
C ASP A 398 -13.86 -4.75 -6.99
N PRO A 399 -12.60 -5.01 -6.58
CA PRO A 399 -11.54 -4.00 -6.60
C PRO A 399 -11.23 -3.43 -7.98
N ASP A 400 -11.39 -4.24 -9.03
CA ASP A 400 -11.11 -3.86 -10.43
C ASP A 400 -12.30 -3.17 -11.13
N ILE A 401 -13.38 -2.85 -10.41
CA ILE A 401 -14.62 -2.28 -10.94
C ILE A 401 -14.42 -1.06 -11.86
N SER A 402 -13.40 -0.24 -11.61
CA SER A 402 -13.05 0.93 -12.43
C SER A 402 -12.52 0.60 -13.83
N THR A 403 -12.13 -0.64 -14.08
CA THR A 403 -11.64 -1.13 -15.39
C THR A 403 -12.71 -1.87 -16.19
N LYS A 404 -13.88 -2.13 -15.59
CA LYS A 404 -14.97 -2.90 -16.20
C LYS A 404 -15.82 -2.07 -17.15
N ALA A 405 -16.67 -2.75 -17.93
CA ALA A 405 -17.56 -2.11 -18.88
C ALA A 405 -18.50 -1.09 -18.23
N LEU A 406 -18.83 -0.01 -18.94
CA LEU A 406 -19.65 1.11 -18.46
C LEU A 406 -20.96 0.68 -17.80
N LYS A 407 -21.60 -0.38 -18.32
CA LYS A 407 -22.83 -0.94 -17.73
C LYS A 407 -22.60 -1.48 -16.32
N GLU A 408 -21.54 -2.28 -16.11
CA GLU A 408 -21.23 -2.82 -14.77
C GLU A 408 -20.85 -1.71 -13.79
N GLN A 409 -20.11 -0.69 -14.26
CA GLN A 409 -19.82 0.49 -13.45
C GLN A 409 -21.10 1.21 -13.03
N PHE A 410 -22.02 1.48 -13.98
CA PHE A 410 -23.30 2.13 -13.69
C PHE A 410 -24.17 1.30 -12.72
N ASP A 411 -24.36 0.01 -13.02
CA ASP A 411 -25.22 -0.88 -12.25
C ASP A 411 -24.78 -0.94 -10.78
N LYS A 412 -23.48 -1.11 -10.53
CA LYS A 412 -22.89 -1.27 -9.18
C LYS A 412 -22.58 0.04 -8.45
N LEU A 413 -22.12 1.09 -9.14
CA LEU A 413 -21.68 2.34 -8.51
C LEU A 413 -22.77 3.42 -8.45
N ILE A 414 -23.80 3.35 -9.31
CA ILE A 414 -24.86 4.37 -9.43
C ILE A 414 -26.23 3.77 -9.12
N LEU A 415 -26.69 2.78 -9.90
CA LEU A 415 -28.06 2.29 -9.87
C LEU A 415 -28.39 1.55 -8.56
N GLN A 416 -27.56 0.59 -8.14
CA GLN A 416 -27.75 -0.15 -6.88
C GLN A 416 -27.66 0.76 -5.64
N PRO A 417 -26.65 1.65 -5.48
CA PRO A 417 -26.59 2.57 -4.35
C PRO A 417 -27.79 3.52 -4.25
N LEU A 418 -28.30 4.05 -5.36
CA LEU A 418 -29.47 4.93 -5.37
C LEU A 418 -30.78 4.17 -5.09
N SER A 419 -30.95 3.01 -5.71
CA SER A 419 -32.19 2.20 -5.59
C SER A 419 -32.38 1.65 -4.16
N GLY A 420 -31.31 1.29 -3.47
CA GLY A 420 -31.39 0.72 -2.12
C GLY A 420 -31.47 1.73 -0.98
N THR A 421 -31.55 3.04 -1.23
CA THR A 421 -31.39 4.09 -0.19
C THR A 421 -32.70 4.81 0.10
N GLN A 422 -33.20 4.68 1.33
CA GLN A 422 -34.26 5.54 1.87
C GLN A 422 -33.65 6.86 2.38
N LEU A 423 -33.52 7.84 1.49
CA LEU A 423 -33.29 9.23 1.90
C LEU A 423 -34.56 9.76 2.61
N MET A 424 -34.37 10.35 3.79
CA MET A 424 -35.41 10.69 4.77
C MET A 424 -36.62 11.46 4.20
N THR A 425 -37.83 10.93 4.47
CA THR A 425 -39.18 11.54 4.56
C THR A 425 -39.71 12.54 3.51
N HIS A 426 -38.89 13.15 2.65
CA HIS A 426 -39.32 13.94 1.50
C HIS A 426 -38.49 13.55 0.27
N ARG A 427 -39.11 13.47 -0.92
CA ARG A 427 -38.42 13.18 -2.19
C ARG A 427 -37.34 14.22 -2.49
N ALA A 428 -36.10 13.93 -2.11
CA ALA A 428 -34.94 14.71 -2.52
C ALA A 428 -34.81 14.68 -4.05
N ARG A 429 -34.68 15.86 -4.66
CA ARG A 429 -34.50 16.04 -6.11
C ARG A 429 -33.01 16.17 -6.42
N LEU A 430 -32.42 15.11 -6.93
CA LEU A 430 -31.02 15.06 -7.36
C LEU A 430 -30.92 15.50 -8.82
N VAL A 431 -30.02 16.44 -9.12
CA VAL A 431 -29.78 16.86 -10.51
C VAL A 431 -28.35 16.51 -10.93
N LEU A 432 -28.23 15.76 -12.02
CA LEU A 432 -26.98 15.46 -12.72
C LEU A 432 -26.83 16.44 -13.90
N VAL A 433 -25.68 17.11 -14.01
CA VAL A 433 -25.39 18.02 -15.14
C VAL A 433 -24.28 17.43 -16.01
N ILE A 434 -24.59 17.13 -17.26
CA ILE A 434 -23.66 16.59 -18.26
C ILE A 434 -23.52 17.60 -19.40
N ASP A 435 -22.30 18.00 -19.71
CA ASP A 435 -22.03 18.99 -20.75
C ASP A 435 -21.25 18.38 -21.93
N ALA A 436 -21.64 18.79 -23.14
CA ALA A 436 -20.99 18.46 -24.40
C ALA A 436 -20.82 16.95 -24.65
N LEU A 437 -21.89 16.14 -24.52
CA LEU A 437 -21.81 14.68 -24.71
C LEU A 437 -21.21 14.27 -26.08
N ASP A 438 -21.40 15.08 -27.12
CA ASP A 438 -20.79 14.87 -28.45
C ASP A 438 -19.26 15.04 -28.48
N GLU A 439 -18.66 15.58 -27.41
CA GLU A 439 -17.20 15.66 -27.25
C GLU A 439 -16.54 14.34 -26.84
N CYS A 440 -17.32 13.32 -26.47
CA CYS A 440 -16.79 11.96 -26.29
C CYS A 440 -16.37 11.33 -27.63
N GLU A 441 -15.16 10.77 -27.72
CA GLU A 441 -14.66 10.14 -28.98
C GLU A 441 -15.37 8.81 -29.30
N GLU A 442 -15.81 8.09 -28.27
CA GLU A 442 -16.33 6.72 -28.37
C GLU A 442 -17.82 6.71 -28.70
N LYS A 443 -18.16 6.72 -29.99
CA LYS A 443 -19.57 6.76 -30.47
C LYS A 443 -20.47 5.65 -29.92
N GLU A 444 -19.94 4.46 -29.62
CA GLU A 444 -20.71 3.38 -28.98
C GLU A 444 -20.93 3.65 -27.48
N SER A 445 -19.92 4.17 -26.78
CA SER A 445 -20.02 4.57 -25.38
C SER A 445 -21.07 5.67 -25.17
N ILE A 446 -21.20 6.63 -26.11
CA ILE A 446 -22.27 7.63 -26.09
C ILE A 446 -23.67 6.97 -26.07
N LYS A 447 -23.91 5.97 -26.94
CA LYS A 447 -25.20 5.26 -26.98
C LYS A 447 -25.49 4.53 -25.67
N ILE A 448 -24.47 3.88 -25.12
CA ILE A 448 -24.53 3.17 -23.84
C ILE A 448 -24.85 4.15 -22.70
N ILE A 449 -24.18 5.30 -22.63
CA ILE A 449 -24.43 6.33 -21.60
C ILE A 449 -25.88 6.83 -21.66
N ILE A 450 -26.40 7.17 -22.85
CA ILE A 450 -27.80 7.63 -23.01
C ILE A 450 -28.79 6.56 -22.53
N TYR A 451 -28.57 5.29 -22.92
CA TYR A 451 -29.42 4.17 -22.52
C TYR A 451 -29.38 3.90 -21.00
N LEU A 452 -28.21 3.95 -20.37
CA LEU A 452 -28.06 3.74 -18.92
C LEU A 452 -28.68 4.90 -18.12
N LEU A 453 -28.47 6.15 -18.54
CA LEU A 453 -29.09 7.32 -17.89
C LEU A 453 -30.62 7.28 -17.95
N GLY A 454 -31.20 6.72 -19.02
CA GLY A 454 -32.65 6.49 -19.12
C GLY A 454 -33.22 5.60 -18.01
N GLN A 455 -32.46 4.62 -17.51
CA GLN A 455 -32.88 3.71 -16.44
C GLN A 455 -32.98 4.39 -15.06
N LEU A 456 -32.41 5.58 -14.89
CA LEU A 456 -32.56 6.35 -13.64
C LEU A 456 -34.02 6.74 -13.35
N LYS A 457 -34.88 6.74 -14.39
CA LYS A 457 -36.32 6.96 -14.27
C LYS A 457 -37.05 5.88 -13.47
N ASP A 458 -36.53 4.65 -13.45
CA ASP A 458 -37.17 3.52 -12.75
C ASP A 458 -36.94 3.53 -11.23
N ILE A 459 -36.05 4.42 -10.74
CA ILE A 459 -35.72 4.58 -9.33
C ILE A 459 -36.88 5.25 -8.59
N LYS A 460 -37.61 4.47 -7.78
CA LYS A 460 -38.78 4.96 -7.01
C LYS A 460 -38.42 5.71 -5.72
N THR A 461 -37.19 5.54 -5.22
CA THR A 461 -36.71 6.08 -3.93
C THR A 461 -36.29 7.55 -4.00
N VAL A 462 -35.80 8.03 -5.15
CA VAL A 462 -35.20 9.36 -5.33
C VAL A 462 -35.59 9.94 -6.69
N ASP A 463 -35.97 11.23 -6.77
CA ASP A 463 -36.28 11.92 -8.04
C ASP A 463 -34.97 12.41 -8.68
N VAL A 464 -34.39 11.60 -9.57
CA VAL A 464 -33.16 11.93 -10.30
C VAL A 464 -33.49 12.57 -11.64
N ARG A 465 -32.93 13.76 -11.89
CA ARG A 465 -33.06 14.50 -13.15
C ARG A 465 -31.70 14.67 -13.80
N VAL A 466 -31.64 14.53 -15.12
CA VAL A 466 -30.42 14.73 -15.91
C VAL A 466 -30.62 15.93 -16.81
N PHE A 467 -29.75 16.92 -16.71
CA PHE A 467 -29.62 17.99 -17.70
C PHE A 467 -28.42 17.69 -18.59
N LEU A 468 -28.63 17.66 -19.91
CA LEU A 468 -27.60 17.26 -20.86
C LEU A 468 -27.49 18.27 -22.01
N THR A 469 -26.27 18.60 -22.43
CA THR A 469 -26.03 19.37 -23.66
C THR A 469 -25.26 18.53 -24.69
N SER A 470 -25.59 18.72 -25.97
CA SER A 470 -24.80 18.21 -27.10
C SER A 470 -25.01 19.08 -28.35
N ARG A 471 -24.20 18.83 -29.38
CA ARG A 471 -24.56 19.12 -30.79
C ARG A 471 -25.63 18.14 -31.28
N PRO A 472 -26.41 18.51 -32.32
CA PRO A 472 -27.45 17.66 -32.92
C PRO A 472 -26.83 16.58 -33.84
N ASP A 473 -25.89 15.80 -33.31
CA ASP A 473 -25.26 14.70 -34.04
C ASP A 473 -26.28 13.57 -34.28
N LEU A 474 -26.41 13.14 -35.54
CA LEU A 474 -27.42 12.14 -35.95
C LEU A 474 -27.42 10.85 -35.09
N PRO A 475 -26.28 10.26 -34.68
CA PRO A 475 -26.28 9.09 -33.78
C PRO A 475 -26.86 9.37 -32.39
N ILE A 476 -26.71 10.59 -31.87
CA ILE A 476 -27.26 11.01 -30.57
C ILE A 476 -28.78 11.15 -30.70
N LEU A 477 -29.25 11.90 -31.70
CA LEU A 477 -30.67 12.07 -31.99
C LEU A 477 -31.41 10.74 -32.21
N LEU A 478 -30.81 9.82 -32.98
CA LEU A 478 -31.35 8.48 -33.22
C LEU A 478 -31.31 7.56 -31.99
N THR A 479 -30.52 7.89 -30.96
CA THR A 479 -30.50 7.12 -29.70
C THR A 479 -31.57 7.63 -28.74
N PHE A 480 -31.74 8.95 -28.61
CA PHE A 480 -32.83 9.53 -27.83
C PHE A 480 -34.21 9.10 -28.39
N LYS A 481 -34.40 9.11 -29.72
CA LYS A 481 -35.63 8.60 -30.38
C LYS A 481 -35.92 7.11 -30.18
N LYS A 482 -35.04 6.34 -29.52
CA LYS A 482 -35.28 4.92 -29.15
C LYS A 482 -35.68 4.77 -27.67
N LEU A 483 -35.61 5.83 -26.87
CA LEU A 483 -36.15 5.85 -25.52
C LEU A 483 -37.68 6.04 -25.58
N PRO A 484 -38.43 5.62 -24.56
CA PRO A 484 -39.87 5.90 -24.47
C PRO A 484 -40.17 7.41 -24.51
N ASP A 485 -41.27 7.78 -25.18
CA ASP A 485 -41.65 9.19 -25.51
C ASP A 485 -41.81 10.13 -24.29
N ASP A 486 -41.82 9.60 -23.07
CA ASP A 486 -41.95 10.32 -21.80
C ASP A 486 -40.65 10.31 -20.97
N THR A 487 -39.49 10.05 -21.61
CA THR A 487 -38.18 9.89 -20.93
C THR A 487 -37.29 11.13 -21.01
N TYR A 488 -37.46 11.97 -22.05
CA TYR A 488 -36.67 13.17 -22.25
C TYR A 488 -37.50 14.29 -22.89
N GLU A 489 -37.02 15.53 -22.75
CA GLU A 489 -37.53 16.71 -23.46
C GLU A 489 -36.31 17.41 -24.10
N ASP A 490 -36.42 17.84 -25.36
CA ASP A 490 -35.35 18.53 -26.08
C ASP A 490 -35.73 19.98 -26.48
N ILE A 491 -34.72 20.86 -26.50
CA ILE A 491 -34.88 22.28 -26.82
C ILE A 491 -33.77 22.72 -27.79
N ALA A 492 -34.15 23.10 -29.00
CA ALA A 492 -33.24 23.63 -30.00
C ALA A 492 -32.90 25.10 -29.71
N LEU A 493 -31.70 25.34 -29.15
CA LEU A 493 -31.32 26.66 -28.62
C LEU A 493 -31.23 27.80 -29.66
N HIS A 494 -31.30 27.50 -30.96
CA HIS A 494 -31.31 28.49 -32.05
C HIS A 494 -32.73 28.92 -32.45
N GLU A 495 -33.77 28.21 -31.98
CA GLU A 495 -35.18 28.51 -32.22
C GLU A 495 -35.78 29.42 -31.13
N VAL A 496 -34.95 29.86 -30.17
CA VAL A 496 -35.35 30.72 -29.04
C VAL A 496 -35.39 32.19 -29.50
N PRO A 497 -36.53 32.90 -29.43
CA PRO A 497 -36.72 34.20 -30.09
C PRO A 497 -36.07 35.42 -29.40
N ARG A 498 -35.05 35.24 -28.56
CA ARG A 498 -34.40 36.33 -27.78
C ARG A 498 -32.90 36.53 -28.02
N ILE A 499 -32.27 35.68 -28.84
CA ILE A 499 -30.81 35.62 -29.00
C ILE A 499 -30.21 36.98 -29.43
N GLU A 500 -30.89 37.75 -30.30
CA GLU A 500 -30.44 39.07 -30.76
C GLU A 500 -30.28 40.08 -29.61
N HIS A 501 -31.26 40.14 -28.71
CA HIS A 501 -31.22 41.00 -27.54
C HIS A 501 -30.08 40.59 -26.60
N ASP A 502 -29.93 39.29 -26.36
CA ASP A 502 -28.92 38.76 -25.44
C ASP A 502 -27.48 38.97 -25.99
N ILE A 503 -27.26 38.87 -27.31
CA ILE A 503 -25.98 39.24 -27.95
C ILE A 503 -25.73 40.74 -27.90
N SER A 504 -26.75 41.57 -28.11
CA SER A 504 -26.63 43.03 -28.02
C SER A 504 -26.19 43.46 -26.62
N LEU A 505 -26.85 42.93 -25.58
CA LEU A 505 -26.51 43.21 -24.18
C LEU A 505 -25.12 42.71 -23.79
N PHE A 506 -24.70 41.54 -24.31
CA PHE A 506 -23.33 41.04 -24.14
C PHE A 506 -22.27 41.94 -24.79
N LEU A 507 -22.49 42.35 -26.05
CA LEU A 507 -21.57 43.24 -26.77
C LEU A 507 -21.47 44.61 -26.09
N GLN A 508 -22.60 45.20 -25.66
CA GLN A 508 -22.61 46.44 -24.89
C GLN A 508 -21.76 46.33 -23.61
N HIS A 509 -21.91 45.24 -22.85
CA HIS A 509 -21.16 45.05 -21.62
C HIS A 509 -19.65 44.92 -21.84
N GLU A 510 -19.23 44.02 -22.75
CA GLU A 510 -17.80 43.80 -23.02
C GLU A 510 -17.13 45.01 -23.70
N LEU A 511 -17.84 45.75 -24.57
CA LEU A 511 -17.29 46.98 -25.18
C LEU A 511 -17.20 48.12 -24.16
N CYS A 512 -18.19 48.28 -23.26
CA CYS A 512 -18.11 49.23 -22.14
C CYS A 512 -16.90 48.94 -21.25
N LYS A 513 -16.63 47.65 -21.01
CA LYS A 513 -15.49 47.19 -20.25
C LYS A 513 -14.15 47.43 -20.98
N ILE A 514 -14.07 47.17 -22.28
CA ILE A 514 -12.85 47.49 -23.07
C ILE A 514 -12.55 48.99 -23.00
N ARG A 515 -13.57 49.84 -23.08
CA ARG A 515 -13.44 51.30 -22.89
C ARG A 515 -12.90 51.68 -21.50
N GLU A 516 -13.34 50.98 -20.45
CA GLU A 516 -12.87 51.18 -19.07
C GLU A 516 -11.46 50.60 -18.81
N GLU A 517 -11.08 49.50 -19.49
CA GLU A 517 -9.73 48.93 -19.43
C GLU A 517 -8.72 49.71 -20.31
N ARG A 518 -9.20 50.66 -21.14
CA ARG A 518 -8.44 51.47 -22.11
C ARG A 518 -8.57 52.99 -21.87
N GLU A 519 -8.57 53.43 -20.60
CA GLU A 519 -8.64 54.86 -20.24
C GLU A 519 -7.57 55.71 -20.94
N GLU A 520 -6.40 55.13 -21.28
CA GLU A 520 -5.31 55.83 -21.96
C GLU A 520 -5.67 56.33 -23.38
N LEU A 521 -6.69 55.76 -24.02
CA LEU A 521 -7.14 56.12 -25.37
C LEU A 521 -8.26 57.18 -25.39
N SER A 522 -8.80 57.58 -24.23
CA SER A 522 -9.85 58.62 -24.13
C SER A 522 -11.08 58.39 -25.03
N LEU A 523 -11.52 57.12 -25.15
CA LEU A 523 -12.64 56.72 -26.00
C LEU A 523 -13.97 57.38 -25.55
N PRO A 524 -14.89 57.73 -26.49
CA PRO A 524 -16.15 58.41 -26.16
C PRO A 524 -17.06 57.67 -25.16
N GLU A 525 -17.86 58.42 -24.36
CA GLU A 525 -18.83 57.82 -23.43
C GLU A 525 -19.82 56.85 -24.10
N LYS A 526 -20.19 57.11 -25.36
CA LYS A 526 -21.08 56.25 -26.17
C LYS A 526 -20.35 55.32 -27.15
N TRP A 527 -19.05 55.10 -26.97
CA TRP A 527 -18.26 54.21 -27.84
C TRP A 527 -18.83 52.78 -27.87
N PRO A 528 -18.89 52.09 -29.03
CA PRO A 528 -18.43 52.51 -30.37
C PRO A 528 -19.49 53.24 -31.23
N GLY A 529 -20.60 53.68 -30.62
CA GLY A 529 -21.76 54.26 -31.29
C GLY A 529 -22.83 53.22 -31.65
N GLU A 530 -24.11 53.63 -31.59
CA GLU A 530 -25.27 52.74 -31.82
C GLU A 530 -25.24 52.09 -33.21
N GLU A 531 -24.87 52.83 -34.26
CA GLU A 531 -24.79 52.30 -35.63
C GLU A 531 -23.73 51.19 -35.79
N ASN A 532 -22.56 51.36 -35.15
CA ASN A 532 -21.51 50.35 -35.18
C ASN A 532 -21.90 49.14 -34.33
N LEU A 533 -22.48 49.36 -33.14
CA LEU A 533 -23.03 48.28 -32.32
C LEU A 533 -24.06 47.44 -33.08
N GLU A 534 -25.02 48.06 -33.78
CA GLU A 534 -25.99 47.34 -34.61
C GLU A 534 -25.32 46.49 -35.70
N LYS A 535 -24.32 47.05 -36.41
CA LYS A 535 -23.57 46.30 -37.43
C LYS A 535 -22.83 45.10 -36.82
N LEU A 536 -22.25 45.27 -35.63
CA LEU A 536 -21.56 44.21 -34.89
C LEU A 536 -22.53 43.13 -34.40
N VAL A 537 -23.70 43.49 -33.87
CA VAL A 537 -24.77 42.54 -33.49
C VAL A 537 -25.24 41.74 -34.70
N ARG A 538 -25.52 42.39 -35.83
CA ARG A 538 -25.94 41.71 -37.08
C ARG A 538 -24.87 40.77 -37.63
N ARG A 539 -23.57 41.08 -37.49
CA ARG A 539 -22.47 40.16 -37.85
C ARG A 539 -22.32 39.00 -36.86
N ALA A 540 -22.61 39.23 -35.58
CA ALA A 540 -22.52 38.22 -34.54
C ALA A 540 -23.68 37.22 -34.54
N MET A 541 -24.87 37.57 -35.04
CA MET A 541 -26.04 36.69 -35.08
C MET A 541 -25.80 35.39 -35.88
N PRO A 542 -26.17 34.18 -35.37
CA PRO A 542 -26.73 33.84 -34.05
C PRO A 542 -25.68 33.33 -33.04
N LEU A 543 -24.40 33.66 -33.23
CA LEU A 543 -23.24 33.05 -32.58
C LEU A 543 -22.59 33.96 -31.51
N PHE A 544 -22.88 33.70 -30.22
CA PHE A 544 -22.20 34.32 -29.07
C PHE A 544 -20.68 34.20 -29.11
N ILE A 545 -20.17 33.11 -29.68
CA ILE A 545 -18.72 32.95 -29.88
C ILE A 545 -18.15 34.01 -30.82
N TYR A 546 -18.90 34.44 -31.84
CA TYR A 546 -18.46 35.51 -32.74
C TYR A 546 -18.32 36.80 -31.94
N ALA A 547 -19.36 37.19 -31.20
CA ALA A 547 -19.34 38.36 -30.32
C ALA A 547 -18.16 38.33 -29.34
N ALA A 548 -17.94 37.21 -28.64
CA ALA A 548 -16.85 37.08 -27.67
C ALA A 548 -15.45 37.07 -28.31
N THR A 549 -15.29 36.54 -29.53
CA THR A 549 -14.01 36.59 -30.26
C THR A 549 -13.74 38.01 -30.77
N LEU A 550 -14.79 38.68 -31.24
CA LEU A 550 -14.77 40.06 -31.72
C LEU A 550 -14.41 41.05 -30.61
N CYS A 551 -14.98 40.93 -29.42
CA CYS A 551 -14.58 41.76 -28.26
C CYS A 551 -13.11 41.55 -27.91
N ARG A 552 -12.61 40.30 -27.87
CA ARG A 552 -11.17 40.04 -27.62
C ARG A 552 -10.25 40.60 -28.71
N PHE A 553 -10.72 40.67 -29.95
CA PHE A 553 -9.98 41.20 -31.08
C PHE A 553 -9.89 42.74 -31.03
N ILE A 554 -11.03 43.40 -30.74
CA ILE A 554 -11.11 44.85 -30.57
C ILE A 554 -10.35 45.31 -29.31
N GLY A 555 -10.37 44.51 -28.25
CA GLY A 555 -9.67 44.77 -26.99
C GLY A 555 -8.22 44.28 -26.92
N ASP A 556 -7.57 43.91 -28.03
CA ASP A 556 -6.16 43.49 -28.00
C ASP A 556 -5.27 44.69 -27.62
N GLU A 557 -4.42 44.53 -26.60
CA GLU A 557 -3.55 45.59 -26.08
C GLU A 557 -2.63 46.20 -27.16
N GLN A 558 -2.28 45.44 -28.20
CA GLN A 558 -1.31 45.83 -29.24
C GLN A 558 -1.86 46.75 -30.33
N TRP A 559 -3.19 46.95 -30.42
CA TRP A 559 -3.83 47.64 -31.54
C TRP A 559 -4.85 48.68 -31.07
N ASP A 560 -5.17 49.63 -31.95
CA ASP A 560 -6.22 50.63 -31.73
C ASP A 560 -7.62 50.02 -31.90
N PRO A 561 -8.54 50.13 -30.92
CA PRO A 561 -9.88 49.54 -30.99
C PRO A 561 -10.75 50.01 -32.15
N ASP A 562 -10.62 51.27 -32.60
CA ASP A 562 -11.42 51.78 -33.73
C ASP A 562 -10.88 51.25 -35.07
N GLU A 563 -9.55 51.16 -35.25
CA GLU A 563 -8.96 50.46 -36.40
C GLU A 563 -9.37 48.97 -36.46
N GLN A 564 -9.51 48.31 -35.30
CA GLN A 564 -10.01 46.93 -35.22
C GLN A 564 -11.48 46.82 -35.63
N ILE A 565 -12.33 47.74 -35.16
CA ILE A 565 -13.75 47.81 -35.57
C ILE A 565 -13.86 48.04 -37.08
N GLU A 566 -13.13 49.00 -37.64
CA GLU A 566 -13.09 49.22 -39.08
C GLU A 566 -12.62 47.98 -39.84
N THR A 567 -11.57 47.30 -39.35
CA THR A 567 -11.06 46.06 -39.96
C THR A 567 -12.14 44.97 -40.05
N VAL A 568 -12.92 44.76 -38.98
CA VAL A 568 -14.03 43.79 -39.02
C VAL A 568 -15.15 44.26 -39.95
N LEU A 569 -15.57 45.53 -39.85
CA LEU A 569 -16.71 46.05 -40.61
C LEU A 569 -16.44 46.14 -42.12
N ASN A 570 -15.21 46.48 -42.52
CA ASN A 570 -14.78 46.57 -43.91
C ASN A 570 -14.49 45.19 -44.55
N TYR A 571 -14.30 44.14 -43.75
CA TYR A 571 -14.10 42.80 -44.27
C TYR A 571 -15.36 42.28 -45.00
N ARG A 572 -15.26 42.17 -46.34
CA ARG A 572 -16.33 41.69 -47.23
C ARG A 572 -16.19 40.18 -47.47
N ALA A 573 -17.16 39.41 -46.97
CA ALA A 573 -17.36 38.02 -47.40
C ALA A 573 -17.91 37.96 -48.83
N ASN A 574 -17.43 36.98 -49.60
CA ASN A 574 -18.19 36.46 -50.72
C ASN A 574 -19.37 35.62 -50.17
N TRP A 575 -20.54 35.69 -50.82
CA TRP A 575 -21.81 35.10 -50.35
C TRP A 575 -21.80 33.58 -50.05
N HIS A 576 -20.74 32.86 -50.40
CA HIS A 576 -20.57 31.42 -50.13
C HIS A 576 -19.61 31.09 -48.97
N THR A 577 -19.04 32.09 -48.29
CA THR A 577 -18.09 31.84 -47.18
C THR A 577 -18.80 31.47 -45.89
N SER A 578 -18.28 30.45 -45.20
CA SER A 578 -18.85 29.97 -43.93
C SER A 578 -18.73 31.02 -42.82
N GLN A 579 -19.65 31.01 -41.86
CA GLN A 579 -19.66 32.02 -40.79
C GLN A 579 -18.37 32.03 -39.94
N LEU A 580 -17.65 30.90 -39.87
CA LEU A 580 -16.33 30.78 -39.24
C LEU A 580 -15.23 31.57 -39.98
N HIS A 581 -15.32 31.65 -41.31
CA HIS A 581 -14.40 32.41 -42.15
C HIS A 581 -14.43 33.90 -41.80
N MET A 582 -15.63 34.42 -41.50
CA MET A 582 -15.83 35.80 -41.03
C MET A 582 -15.33 36.06 -39.60
N THR A 583 -15.09 35.00 -38.81
CA THR A 583 -14.59 35.10 -37.44
C THR A 583 -13.07 35.15 -37.40
N TYR A 584 -12.41 34.21 -38.05
CA TYR A 584 -10.98 33.96 -37.83
C TYR A 584 -10.08 34.59 -38.88
N LEU A 585 -10.53 34.72 -40.13
CA LEU A 585 -9.65 35.19 -41.20
C LEU A 585 -9.25 36.68 -41.08
N PRO A 586 -10.06 37.61 -40.51
CA PRO A 586 -9.57 38.95 -40.16
C PRO A 586 -8.37 38.91 -39.19
N VAL A 587 -8.47 38.10 -38.14
CA VAL A 587 -7.40 37.91 -37.13
C VAL A 587 -6.13 37.35 -37.76
N LEU A 588 -6.26 36.28 -38.55
CA LEU A 588 -5.11 35.63 -39.18
C LEU A 588 -4.47 36.51 -40.28
N ASN A 589 -5.26 37.30 -41.01
CA ASN A 589 -4.73 38.18 -42.04
C ASN A 589 -3.87 39.31 -41.46
N GLN A 590 -4.16 39.82 -40.26
CA GLN A 590 -3.30 40.84 -39.63
C GLN A 590 -1.85 40.37 -39.45
N LEU A 591 -1.61 39.06 -39.25
CA LEU A 591 -0.26 38.47 -39.14
C LEU A 591 0.61 38.69 -40.38
N ILE A 592 0.00 38.96 -41.54
CA ILE A 592 0.67 39.05 -42.86
C ILE A 592 0.51 40.43 -43.52
N ILE A 593 -0.19 41.38 -42.90
CA ILE A 593 -0.27 42.77 -43.38
C ILE A 593 1.12 43.43 -43.25
N GLY A 594 1.53 44.19 -44.27
CA GLY A 594 2.82 44.90 -44.31
C GLY A 594 4.08 44.02 -44.49
N GLN A 595 3.95 42.69 -44.54
CA GLN A 595 5.09 41.77 -44.63
C GLN A 595 5.54 41.53 -46.09
N ASN A 596 6.85 41.36 -46.31
CA ASN A 596 7.37 41.03 -47.63
C ASN A 596 7.08 39.55 -48.03
N PRO A 597 7.15 39.17 -49.33
CA PRO A 597 6.78 37.82 -49.79
C PRO A 597 7.62 36.65 -49.25
N ALA A 598 8.81 36.91 -48.70
CA ALA A 598 9.65 35.90 -48.06
C ALA A 598 9.27 35.75 -46.57
N GLN A 599 9.11 36.88 -45.87
CA GLN A 599 8.60 36.92 -44.48
C GLN A 599 7.22 36.27 -44.38
N LYS A 600 6.30 36.60 -45.29
CA LYS A 600 4.94 36.03 -45.35
C LYS A 600 4.95 34.51 -45.47
N ARG A 601 5.78 33.92 -46.35
CA ARG A 601 5.91 32.46 -46.48
C ARG A 601 6.43 31.82 -45.18
N ARG A 602 7.52 32.36 -44.63
CA ARG A 602 8.09 31.90 -43.37
C ARG A 602 7.10 31.97 -42.20
N LEU A 603 6.32 33.05 -42.10
CA LEU A 603 5.28 33.21 -41.07
C LEU A 603 4.19 32.14 -41.19
N ILE A 604 3.74 31.84 -42.40
CA ILE A 604 2.72 30.80 -42.66
C ILE A 604 3.27 29.39 -42.35
N GLU A 605 4.53 29.12 -42.70
CA GLU A 605 5.20 27.84 -42.38
C GLU A 605 5.38 27.65 -40.86
N GLU A 606 5.92 28.65 -40.16
CA GLU A 606 6.07 28.63 -38.70
C GLU A 606 4.69 28.56 -37.99
N PHE A 607 3.66 29.24 -38.51
CA PHE A 607 2.28 29.12 -38.01
C PHE A 607 1.74 27.69 -38.17
N ARG A 608 1.85 27.10 -39.37
CA ARG A 608 1.39 25.72 -39.63
C ARG A 608 2.13 24.71 -38.76
N GLN A 609 3.43 24.92 -38.52
CA GLN A 609 4.21 24.05 -37.63
C GLN A 609 3.75 24.15 -36.17
N ILE A 610 3.58 25.37 -35.64
CA ILE A 610 3.27 25.62 -34.22
C ILE A 610 1.79 25.40 -33.93
N VAL A 611 0.91 26.15 -34.61
CA VAL A 611 -0.55 26.11 -34.38
C VAL A 611 -1.15 24.82 -34.93
N GLY A 612 -0.67 24.32 -36.07
CA GLY A 612 -1.08 23.02 -36.61
C GLY A 612 -0.68 21.84 -35.71
N THR A 613 0.39 21.98 -34.91
CA THR A 613 0.67 21.05 -33.81
C THR A 613 -0.35 21.22 -32.68
N ILE A 614 -0.50 22.44 -32.13
CA ILE A 614 -1.40 22.72 -30.99
C ILE A 614 -2.81 22.14 -31.19
N ILE A 615 -3.42 22.36 -32.37
CA ILE A 615 -4.80 21.91 -32.65
C ILE A 615 -4.93 20.39 -32.88
N ASN A 616 -3.82 19.66 -33.02
CA ASN A 616 -3.80 18.22 -33.28
C ASN A 616 -3.13 17.40 -32.16
N LEU A 617 -2.64 18.05 -31.09
CA LEU A 617 -2.15 17.36 -29.90
C LEU A 617 -3.25 16.47 -29.29
N ALA A 618 -2.85 15.30 -28.78
CA ALA A 618 -3.76 14.36 -28.11
C ALA A 618 -4.07 14.78 -26.65
N SER A 619 -3.16 15.54 -26.05
CA SER A 619 -3.30 16.22 -24.76
C SER A 619 -2.55 17.54 -24.83
N LEU A 620 -3.09 18.58 -24.19
CA LEU A 620 -2.54 19.93 -24.23
C LEU A 620 -1.11 20.01 -23.67
N MET A 621 -0.30 20.91 -24.23
CA MET A 621 1.08 21.16 -23.81
C MET A 621 1.31 22.64 -23.54
N SER A 622 2.28 22.94 -22.67
CA SER A 622 2.74 24.29 -22.41
C SER A 622 3.59 24.84 -23.56
N ALA A 623 3.80 26.16 -23.60
CA ALA A 623 4.65 26.79 -24.62
C ALA A 623 6.11 26.28 -24.55
N SER A 624 6.64 26.07 -23.34
CA SER A 624 8.02 25.61 -23.13
C SER A 624 8.20 24.14 -23.56
N SER A 625 7.23 23.27 -23.29
CA SER A 625 7.28 21.86 -23.73
C SER A 625 6.98 21.70 -25.23
N LEU A 626 6.09 22.53 -25.81
CA LEU A 626 5.85 22.56 -27.25
C LEU A 626 7.10 22.98 -28.02
N ALA A 627 7.82 24.00 -27.54
CA ALA A 627 9.08 24.45 -28.12
C ALA A 627 10.14 23.33 -28.13
N ARG A 628 10.28 22.61 -27.02
CA ARG A 628 11.16 21.44 -26.88
C ARG A 628 10.78 20.31 -27.85
N LEU A 629 9.50 19.93 -27.93
CA LEU A 629 9.02 18.90 -28.86
C LEU A 629 9.27 19.27 -30.33
N LEU A 630 9.01 20.51 -30.74
CA LEU A 630 9.22 20.96 -32.13
C LEU A 630 10.69 21.23 -32.48
N SER A 631 11.60 21.17 -31.50
CA SER A 631 13.01 21.58 -31.65
C SER A 631 13.17 23.06 -32.03
N LEU A 632 12.29 23.93 -31.52
CA LEU A 632 12.27 25.38 -31.80
C LEU A 632 12.65 26.20 -30.55
N PRO A 633 13.28 27.37 -30.70
CA PRO A 633 13.49 28.28 -29.58
C PRO A 633 12.14 28.74 -28.98
N GLU A 634 11.99 28.68 -27.66
CA GLU A 634 10.74 29.07 -26.97
C GLU A 634 10.34 30.53 -27.29
N ARG A 635 11.32 31.43 -27.44
CA ARG A 635 11.09 32.81 -27.89
C ARG A 635 10.40 32.86 -29.25
N THR A 636 10.74 31.98 -30.20
CA THR A 636 10.08 31.92 -31.52
C THR A 636 8.63 31.48 -31.38
N VAL A 637 8.36 30.46 -30.56
CA VAL A 637 7.00 29.98 -30.27
C VAL A 637 6.16 31.11 -29.65
N ASN A 638 6.64 31.72 -28.57
CA ASN A 638 5.94 32.81 -27.88
C ASN A 638 5.72 34.04 -28.78
N CYS A 639 6.67 34.40 -29.65
CA CYS A 639 6.50 35.47 -30.64
C CYS A 639 5.49 35.16 -31.76
N ARG A 640 5.17 33.88 -32.01
CA ARG A 640 4.15 33.47 -33.00
C ARG A 640 2.77 33.31 -32.37
N LEU A 641 2.71 32.95 -31.09
CA LEU A 641 1.47 32.81 -30.34
C LEU A 641 0.92 34.15 -29.84
N ARG A 642 1.77 35.11 -29.45
CA ARG A 642 1.31 36.41 -28.89
C ARG A 642 0.23 37.13 -29.73
N PRO A 643 0.31 37.22 -31.07
CA PRO A 643 -0.74 37.87 -31.87
C PRO A 643 -2.05 37.07 -31.99
N LEU A 644 -2.13 35.87 -31.40
CA LEU A 644 -3.29 34.98 -31.43
C LEU A 644 -4.05 34.96 -30.09
N GLN A 645 -3.75 35.88 -29.16
CA GLN A 645 -4.41 35.98 -27.85
C GLN A 645 -5.93 36.24 -27.91
N SER A 646 -6.47 36.63 -29.07
CA SER A 646 -7.91 36.71 -29.30
C SER A 646 -8.58 35.35 -29.55
N VAL A 647 -7.81 34.32 -29.92
CA VAL A 647 -8.30 32.99 -30.35
C VAL A 647 -7.69 31.81 -29.57
N LEU A 648 -6.51 32.01 -28.97
CA LEU A 648 -5.83 31.07 -28.09
C LEU A 648 -5.71 31.64 -26.67
N ASP A 649 -6.00 30.81 -25.67
CA ASP A 649 -5.66 31.09 -24.28
C ASP A 649 -4.18 30.77 -24.08
N ILE A 650 -3.37 31.81 -23.85
CA ILE A 650 -1.93 31.74 -23.71
C ILE A 650 -1.60 32.17 -22.28
N PRO A 651 -1.35 31.22 -21.36
CA PRO A 651 -1.11 31.53 -19.96
C PRO A 651 0.13 32.40 -19.74
N LYS A 652 0.10 33.24 -18.70
CA LYS A 652 1.27 34.05 -18.29
C LYS A 652 2.41 33.19 -17.71
N ASN A 653 2.11 32.01 -17.16
CA ASN A 653 3.10 31.02 -16.74
C ASN A 653 3.38 30.04 -17.89
N SER A 654 4.65 29.91 -18.30
CA SER A 654 5.08 29.10 -19.43
C SER A 654 4.99 27.58 -19.22
N ASP A 655 4.66 27.13 -17.99
CA ASP A 655 4.37 25.73 -17.66
C ASP A 655 2.89 25.34 -17.79
N ASN A 656 1.97 26.32 -17.83
CA ASN A 656 0.56 26.03 -18.03
C ASN A 656 0.27 25.69 -19.52
N PRO A 657 -0.66 24.76 -19.80
CA PRO A 657 -0.99 24.36 -21.17
C PRO A 657 -1.64 25.49 -21.97
N ILE A 658 -1.24 25.63 -23.24
CA ILE A 658 -1.92 26.48 -24.23
C ILE A 658 -3.28 25.84 -24.54
N ARG A 659 -4.36 26.61 -24.58
CA ARG A 659 -5.68 26.13 -24.99
C ARG A 659 -6.18 26.91 -26.21
N THR A 660 -7.03 26.31 -27.03
CA THR A 660 -7.86 27.12 -27.94
C THR A 660 -8.98 27.77 -27.13
N PHE A 661 -9.49 28.95 -27.53
CA PHE A 661 -10.77 29.38 -26.97
C PHE A 661 -11.93 28.55 -27.54
N HIS A 662 -11.79 27.97 -28.73
CA HIS A 662 -12.83 27.12 -29.28
C HIS A 662 -12.42 26.10 -30.35
N LEU A 663 -13.09 24.94 -30.34
CA LEU A 663 -12.97 23.86 -31.31
C LEU A 663 -13.22 24.29 -32.77
N SER A 664 -14.10 25.25 -33.02
CA SER A 664 -14.35 25.73 -34.39
C SER A 664 -13.17 26.48 -35.00
N PHE A 665 -12.18 26.90 -34.21
CA PHE A 665 -10.91 27.39 -34.75
C PHE A 665 -10.10 26.25 -35.35
N ARG A 666 -10.02 25.10 -34.65
CA ARG A 666 -9.48 23.86 -35.21
C ARG A 666 -10.27 23.43 -36.45
N ASP A 667 -11.59 23.35 -36.36
CA ASP A 667 -12.42 22.89 -37.47
C ASP A 667 -12.27 23.81 -38.70
N PHE A 668 -12.15 25.13 -38.51
CA PHE A 668 -11.85 26.10 -39.58
C PHE A 668 -10.45 25.91 -40.21
N LEU A 669 -9.41 25.63 -39.40
CA LEU A 669 -8.05 25.43 -39.92
C LEU A 669 -7.88 24.11 -40.68
N LEU A 670 -8.70 23.10 -40.38
CA LEU A 670 -8.64 21.77 -40.99
C LEU A 670 -9.64 21.55 -42.13
N ASP A 671 -10.57 22.50 -42.36
CA ASP A 671 -11.60 22.39 -43.40
C ASP A 671 -10.97 22.28 -44.81
N ARG A 672 -11.08 21.09 -45.41
CA ARG A 672 -10.54 20.78 -46.74
C ARG A 672 -11.17 21.62 -47.84
N SER A 673 -12.40 22.10 -47.68
CA SER A 673 -13.06 22.98 -48.68
C SER A 673 -12.37 24.35 -48.79
N LEU A 674 -11.60 24.75 -47.78
CA LEU A 674 -10.88 26.01 -47.72
C LEU A 674 -9.41 25.91 -48.16
N GLN A 675 -8.91 24.73 -48.57
CA GLN A 675 -7.50 24.49 -48.87
C GLN A 675 -6.92 25.47 -49.92
N GLU A 676 -7.69 25.84 -50.94
CA GLU A 676 -7.24 26.77 -52.00
C GLU A 676 -7.35 28.25 -51.59
N ASN A 677 -8.24 28.58 -50.65
CA ASN A 677 -8.60 29.95 -50.30
C ASN A 677 -8.07 30.44 -48.93
N ASN A 678 -7.64 29.52 -48.06
CA ASN A 678 -7.11 29.82 -46.73
C ASN A 678 -5.59 29.58 -46.69
N LEU A 679 -4.81 30.67 -46.71
CA LEU A 679 -3.35 30.63 -46.60
C LEU A 679 -2.85 29.94 -45.31
N PHE A 680 -3.65 29.95 -44.23
CA PHE A 680 -3.33 29.37 -42.94
C PHE A 680 -3.87 27.94 -42.75
N TRP A 681 -4.50 27.36 -43.78
CA TRP A 681 -4.99 25.98 -43.74
C TRP A 681 -3.90 24.98 -43.31
N VAL A 682 -4.30 24.00 -42.51
CA VAL A 682 -3.45 22.99 -41.90
C VAL A 682 -3.87 21.61 -42.40
N ASP A 683 -2.91 20.87 -42.96
CA ASP A 683 -3.09 19.47 -43.36
C ASP A 683 -3.05 18.58 -42.10
N GLU A 684 -4.20 18.01 -41.71
CA GLU A 684 -4.33 17.14 -40.54
C GLU A 684 -3.37 15.93 -40.62
N SER A 685 -3.23 15.31 -41.79
CA SER A 685 -2.40 14.12 -42.01
C SER A 685 -0.92 14.45 -41.81
N LYS A 686 -0.44 15.51 -42.47
CA LYS A 686 0.96 15.94 -42.36
C LYS A 686 1.30 16.53 -40.99
N SER A 687 0.33 17.12 -40.30
CA SER A 687 0.52 17.61 -38.93
C SER A 687 0.70 16.45 -37.96
N HIS A 688 -0.12 15.40 -38.07
CA HIS A 688 0.09 14.16 -37.32
C HIS A 688 1.42 13.49 -37.67
N GLU A 689 1.82 13.46 -38.95
CA GLU A 689 3.12 12.91 -39.37
C GLU A 689 4.30 13.67 -38.73
N LEU A 690 4.28 15.00 -38.80
CA LEU A 690 5.28 15.87 -38.17
C LEU A 690 5.37 15.62 -36.66
N ILE A 691 4.24 15.51 -35.95
CA ILE A 691 4.22 15.25 -34.50
C ILE A 691 4.81 13.86 -34.21
N ALA A 692 4.47 12.83 -34.99
CA ALA A 692 5.01 11.48 -34.81
C ALA A 692 6.54 11.46 -34.98
N ILE A 693 7.05 12.07 -36.05
CA ILE A 693 8.49 12.21 -36.32
C ILE A 693 9.17 12.94 -35.15
N LYS A 694 8.61 14.07 -34.70
CA LYS A 694 9.17 14.85 -33.58
C LYS A 694 9.13 14.13 -32.23
N CYS A 695 8.14 13.28 -31.98
CA CYS A 695 8.13 12.41 -30.81
C CYS A 695 9.26 11.37 -30.89
N ILE A 696 9.48 10.75 -32.07
CA ILE A 696 10.56 9.77 -32.28
C ILE A 696 11.94 10.44 -32.15
N ASP A 697 12.14 11.61 -32.75
CA ASP A 697 13.37 12.40 -32.64
C ASP A 697 13.70 12.71 -31.17
N LEU A 698 12.74 13.26 -30.42
CA LEU A 698 12.89 13.61 -29.00
C LEU A 698 13.21 12.39 -28.12
N MET A 699 12.54 11.26 -28.37
CA MET A 699 12.83 10.01 -27.65
C MET A 699 14.19 9.39 -28.03
N SER A 700 14.71 9.70 -29.23
CA SER A 700 16.00 9.18 -29.72
C SER A 700 17.20 10.05 -29.34
N ASP A 701 16.97 11.25 -28.83
CA ASP A 701 18.00 12.23 -28.48
C ASP A 701 18.85 11.77 -27.29
N SER A 702 20.08 11.34 -27.59
CA SER A 702 21.06 10.90 -26.59
C SER A 702 21.79 12.05 -25.86
N ALA A 703 21.63 13.30 -26.30
CA ALA A 703 22.25 14.48 -25.68
C ALA A 703 21.29 15.23 -24.75
N GLY A 704 19.99 15.19 -25.05
CA GLY A 704 18.92 15.80 -24.27
C GLY A 704 18.20 14.81 -23.33
N PRO A 705 16.90 15.02 -23.05
CA PRO A 705 16.11 14.19 -22.13
C PRO A 705 15.63 12.86 -22.76
N GLY A 706 16.21 12.40 -23.87
CA GLY A 706 15.73 11.22 -24.58
C GLY A 706 15.87 9.89 -23.82
N LEU A 707 15.33 8.84 -24.43
CA LEU A 707 15.20 7.52 -23.81
C LEU A 707 16.53 6.78 -23.72
N ARG A 708 16.95 6.49 -22.48
CA ARG A 708 18.12 5.69 -22.11
C ARG A 708 17.76 4.65 -21.05
N MET A 709 18.61 3.65 -20.88
CA MET A 709 18.48 2.64 -19.81
C MET A 709 18.60 3.31 -18.44
N ASN A 710 17.72 2.90 -17.52
CA ASN A 710 17.57 3.49 -16.19
C ASN A 710 17.45 5.01 -16.22
N ILE A 711 16.43 5.52 -16.93
CA ILE A 711 16.26 6.96 -17.16
C ILE A 711 16.19 7.76 -15.84
N CYS A 712 15.64 7.14 -14.79
CA CYS A 712 15.50 7.71 -13.44
C CYS A 712 16.73 7.54 -12.51
N ASN A 713 17.83 6.95 -12.99
CA ASN A 713 19.05 6.70 -12.19
C ASN A 713 18.80 5.94 -10.86
N LEU A 714 17.88 4.96 -10.87
CA LEU A 714 17.49 4.17 -9.71
C LEU A 714 18.65 3.29 -9.20
N PRO A 715 18.86 3.13 -7.87
CA PRO A 715 20.04 2.46 -7.31
C PRO A 715 20.23 0.96 -7.64
N SER A 716 19.17 0.19 -7.90
CA SER A 716 19.29 -1.24 -8.23
C SER A 716 18.14 -1.77 -9.10
N LEU A 717 18.38 -2.89 -9.79
CA LEU A 717 17.46 -3.48 -10.78
C LEU A 717 16.16 -4.03 -10.17
N GLY A 718 16.15 -4.34 -8.86
CA GLY A 718 15.01 -4.93 -8.15
C GLY A 718 14.15 -3.93 -7.36
N ILE A 719 14.33 -2.63 -7.56
CA ILE A 719 13.49 -1.59 -6.95
C ILE A 719 12.07 -1.68 -7.52
N LEU A 720 11.09 -1.74 -6.63
CA LEU A 720 9.69 -1.83 -7.04
C LEU A 720 9.17 -0.46 -7.47
N ARG A 721 8.25 -0.39 -8.44
CA ARG A 721 7.65 0.87 -8.90
C ARG A 721 7.01 1.69 -7.76
N ARG A 722 6.48 1.02 -6.73
CA ARG A 722 5.91 1.60 -5.50
C ARG A 722 6.95 2.15 -4.50
N GLU A 723 8.22 1.80 -4.68
CA GLU A 723 9.36 2.28 -3.88
C GLU A 723 10.03 3.51 -4.54
N ILE A 724 9.60 3.90 -5.76
CA ILE A 724 10.11 5.05 -6.52
C ILE A 724 9.22 6.28 -6.29
N ASP A 725 9.82 7.36 -5.81
CA ASP A 725 9.18 8.67 -5.64
C ASP A 725 8.67 9.25 -6.97
N GLY A 726 7.50 9.89 -6.94
CA GLY A 726 6.93 10.59 -8.09
C GLY A 726 7.83 11.72 -8.59
N GLU A 727 8.43 12.51 -7.69
CA GLU A 727 9.28 13.65 -8.06
C GLU A 727 10.52 13.21 -8.87
N VAL A 728 11.07 12.03 -8.57
CA VAL A 728 12.20 11.46 -9.31
C VAL A 728 11.79 11.12 -10.75
N VAL A 729 10.57 10.61 -10.95
CA VAL A 729 10.04 10.30 -12.30
C VAL A 729 9.77 11.58 -13.06
N GLU A 730 9.17 12.61 -12.44
CA GLU A 730 8.87 13.88 -13.11
C GLU A 730 10.14 14.64 -13.54
N LYS A 731 11.19 14.59 -12.71
CA LYS A 731 12.49 15.21 -13.00
C LYS A 731 13.20 14.57 -14.20
N HIS A 732 13.07 13.25 -14.39
CA HIS A 732 13.78 12.53 -15.46
C HIS A 732 12.91 12.27 -16.70
N ILE A 733 11.57 12.33 -16.58
CA ILE A 733 10.60 12.19 -17.66
C ILE A 733 9.75 13.47 -17.73
N PRO A 734 10.28 14.55 -18.36
CA PRO A 734 9.59 15.83 -18.45
C PRO A 734 8.34 15.76 -19.35
N PRO A 735 7.45 16.77 -19.31
CA PRO A 735 6.13 16.70 -19.96
C PRO A 735 6.15 16.37 -21.45
N GLU A 736 7.11 16.93 -22.21
CA GLU A 736 7.28 16.63 -23.64
C GLU A 736 7.74 15.18 -23.91
N LEU A 737 8.58 14.59 -23.06
CA LEU A 737 8.99 13.19 -23.19
C LEU A 737 7.85 12.25 -22.78
N ARG A 738 7.11 12.62 -21.72
CA ARG A 738 5.89 11.93 -21.27
C ARG A 738 4.85 11.88 -22.39
N TYR A 739 4.65 13.00 -23.08
CA TYR A 739 3.80 13.10 -24.26
C TYR A 739 4.28 12.19 -25.40
N ALA A 740 5.57 12.29 -25.76
CA ALA A 740 6.16 11.51 -26.84
C ALA A 740 6.03 10.00 -26.60
N CYS A 741 6.36 9.52 -25.39
CA CYS A 741 6.23 8.11 -25.01
C CYS A 741 4.80 7.57 -25.14
N ARG A 742 3.79 8.43 -24.95
CA ARG A 742 2.37 8.05 -24.89
C ARG A 742 1.68 8.09 -26.25
N TYR A 743 1.92 9.13 -27.04
CA TYR A 743 1.10 9.40 -28.23
C TYR A 743 1.81 9.24 -29.59
N TRP A 744 3.12 8.94 -29.65
CA TRP A 744 3.82 8.83 -30.93
C TRP A 744 3.13 7.87 -31.92
N VAL A 745 2.66 6.71 -31.45
CA VAL A 745 1.87 5.76 -32.25
C VAL A 745 0.49 6.30 -32.64
N TYR A 746 -0.19 7.02 -31.75
CA TYR A 746 -1.48 7.65 -32.06
C TYR A 746 -1.35 8.61 -33.24
N HIS A 747 -0.32 9.45 -33.24
CA HIS A 747 -0.03 10.36 -34.36
C HIS A 747 0.34 9.60 -35.63
N LEU A 748 1.14 8.54 -35.52
CA LEU A 748 1.54 7.72 -36.68
C LEU A 748 0.37 6.98 -37.34
N VAL A 749 -0.63 6.55 -36.57
CA VAL A 749 -1.88 5.98 -37.11
C VAL A 749 -2.75 7.07 -37.74
N LYS A 750 -2.89 8.23 -37.09
CA LYS A 750 -3.73 9.34 -37.58
C LYS A 750 -3.17 10.01 -38.85
N SER A 751 -1.85 9.97 -39.07
CA SER A 751 -1.25 10.50 -40.30
C SER A 751 -1.49 9.64 -41.54
N GLY A 752 -1.88 8.36 -41.35
CA GLY A 752 -2.00 7.38 -42.43
C GLY A 752 -0.66 6.81 -42.92
N HIS A 753 0.43 7.09 -42.21
CA HIS A 753 1.78 6.63 -42.57
C HIS A 753 1.90 5.10 -42.49
N ARG A 754 2.61 4.49 -43.44
CA ARG A 754 2.81 3.02 -43.52
C ARG A 754 4.19 2.62 -42.99
N LEU A 755 4.24 1.59 -42.15
CA LEU A 755 5.50 1.08 -41.60
C LEU A 755 6.22 0.18 -42.61
N ILE A 756 7.42 0.59 -42.99
CA ILE A 756 8.35 -0.15 -43.86
C ILE A 756 9.61 -0.57 -43.11
N ASP A 757 10.28 -1.60 -43.61
CA ASP A 757 11.56 -2.07 -43.10
C ASP A 757 12.66 -1.02 -43.26
N ASN A 758 13.55 -0.95 -42.28
CA ASN A 758 14.60 0.08 -42.14
C ASN A 758 14.12 1.54 -42.09
N GLY A 759 12.80 1.82 -42.07
CA GLY A 759 12.26 3.15 -41.84
C GLY A 759 12.53 3.69 -40.42
N GLN A 760 12.31 4.99 -40.19
CA GLN A 760 12.61 5.67 -38.91
C GLN A 760 12.02 4.94 -37.70
N THR A 761 10.76 4.51 -37.77
CA THR A 761 10.10 3.75 -36.71
C THR A 761 10.74 2.38 -36.46
N HIS A 762 11.20 1.68 -37.52
CA HIS A 762 11.89 0.39 -37.34
C HIS A 762 13.23 0.61 -36.64
N GLN A 763 14.03 1.58 -37.08
CA GLN A 763 15.31 1.93 -36.44
C GLN A 763 15.13 2.37 -34.98
N PHE A 764 14.08 3.14 -34.69
CA PHE A 764 13.70 3.52 -33.32
C PHE A 764 13.42 2.30 -32.45
N LEU A 765 12.59 1.35 -32.91
CA LEU A 765 12.27 0.14 -32.15
C LEU A 765 13.52 -0.74 -31.93
N LEU A 766 14.37 -0.94 -32.96
CA LEU A 766 15.61 -1.72 -32.84
C LEU A 766 16.58 -1.17 -31.78
N LYS A 767 16.55 0.13 -31.48
CA LYS A 767 17.48 0.77 -30.54
C LYS A 767 16.84 1.14 -29.18
N HIS A 768 15.57 1.53 -29.18
CA HIS A 768 14.90 2.14 -28.02
C HIS A 768 13.64 1.41 -27.54
N LEU A 769 13.30 0.23 -28.07
CA LEU A 769 12.16 -0.59 -27.59
C LEU A 769 12.16 -0.79 -26.06
N LEU A 770 13.26 -1.29 -25.48
CA LEU A 770 13.30 -1.53 -24.04
C LEU A 770 13.26 -0.23 -23.23
N HIS A 771 13.91 0.84 -23.70
CA HIS A 771 13.89 2.15 -23.06
C HIS A 771 12.48 2.77 -23.04
N TRP A 772 11.69 2.55 -24.11
CA TRP A 772 10.28 2.96 -24.17
C TRP A 772 9.39 2.12 -23.26
N LEU A 773 9.65 0.81 -23.15
CA LEU A 773 8.94 -0.06 -22.21
C LEU A 773 9.29 0.24 -20.73
N GLU A 774 10.52 0.66 -20.43
CA GLU A 774 10.90 1.18 -19.11
C GLU A 774 10.11 2.46 -18.79
N ALA A 775 10.13 3.44 -19.70
CA ALA A 775 9.46 4.73 -19.51
C ALA A 775 7.93 4.59 -19.38
N THR A 776 7.29 3.80 -20.24
CA THR A 776 5.83 3.53 -20.15
C THR A 776 5.46 2.82 -18.84
N SER A 777 6.35 1.97 -18.31
CA SER A 777 6.15 1.34 -17.00
C SER A 777 6.32 2.32 -15.83
N LEU A 778 7.33 3.20 -15.88
CA LEU A 778 7.52 4.27 -14.89
C LEU A 778 6.34 5.25 -14.87
N LEU A 779 5.75 5.53 -16.04
CA LEU A 779 4.53 6.33 -16.20
C LEU A 779 3.23 5.58 -15.87
N ASN A 780 3.29 4.28 -15.56
CA ASN A 780 2.14 3.42 -15.22
C ASN A 780 1.06 3.28 -16.33
N ILE A 781 1.40 3.53 -17.60
CA ILE A 781 0.49 3.51 -18.76
C ILE A 781 0.41 2.12 -19.44
N LYS A 782 0.17 1.09 -18.63
CA LYS A 782 0.27 -0.35 -19.00
C LYS A 782 -0.58 -0.75 -20.21
N SER A 783 -1.87 -0.42 -20.16
CA SER A 783 -2.86 -0.75 -21.19
C SER A 783 -2.62 -0.01 -22.50
N GLU A 784 -2.03 1.17 -22.43
CA GLU A 784 -1.75 2.02 -23.59
C GLU A 784 -0.52 1.54 -24.36
N ALA A 785 0.53 1.07 -23.67
CA ALA A 785 1.67 0.45 -24.32
C ALA A 785 1.24 -0.77 -25.18
N LEU A 786 0.39 -1.65 -24.63
CA LEU A 786 -0.19 -2.78 -25.38
C LEU A 786 -1.10 -2.32 -26.54
N ARG A 787 -1.96 -1.32 -26.33
CA ARG A 787 -2.77 -0.73 -27.41
C ARG A 787 -1.92 -0.08 -28.50
N ALA A 788 -0.79 0.55 -28.14
CA ALA A 788 0.16 1.11 -29.08
C ALA A 788 0.84 0.01 -29.92
N VAL A 789 1.24 -1.11 -29.31
CA VAL A 789 1.75 -2.29 -30.03
C VAL A 789 0.72 -2.84 -31.04
N ASP A 790 -0.54 -2.97 -30.64
CA ASP A 790 -1.61 -3.43 -31.55
C ASP A 790 -1.93 -2.41 -32.65
N ASN A 791 -1.91 -1.12 -32.34
CA ASN A 791 -2.08 -0.04 -33.31
C ASN A 791 -0.96 -0.03 -34.37
N LEU A 792 0.31 -0.21 -33.97
CA LEU A 792 1.44 -0.33 -34.91
C LEU A 792 1.22 -1.46 -35.92
N ARG A 793 0.66 -2.60 -35.48
CA ARG A 793 0.34 -3.73 -36.38
C ARG A 793 -0.67 -3.38 -37.47
N SER A 794 -1.58 -2.43 -37.23
CA SER A 794 -2.62 -2.05 -38.19
C SER A 794 -2.12 -1.19 -39.38
N ILE A 795 -0.93 -0.60 -39.25
CA ILE A 795 -0.35 0.34 -40.23
C ILE A 795 0.89 -0.21 -40.96
N ILE A 796 1.19 -1.50 -40.82
CA ILE A 796 2.30 -2.15 -41.53
C ILE A 796 2.05 -2.16 -43.05
N ASP A 797 3.10 -1.89 -43.82
CA ASP A 797 3.08 -2.04 -45.27
C ASP A 797 3.09 -3.52 -45.68
N VAL A 798 2.24 -3.91 -46.62
CA VAL A 798 2.03 -5.31 -46.99
C VAL A 798 3.21 -5.89 -47.76
N GLU A 799 3.93 -5.05 -48.53
CA GLU A 799 5.01 -5.49 -49.41
C GLU A 799 6.39 -5.31 -48.75
N ASN A 800 6.60 -4.21 -48.03
CA ASN A 800 7.91 -3.79 -47.53
C ASN A 800 8.02 -3.81 -45.99
N GLY A 801 7.04 -4.35 -45.27
CA GLY A 801 6.97 -4.35 -43.79
C GLY A 801 7.20 -5.71 -43.11
N ALA A 802 7.82 -6.67 -43.80
CA ALA A 802 7.92 -8.06 -43.30
C ALA A 802 8.77 -8.21 -42.03
N GLY A 803 9.91 -7.52 -41.95
CA GLY A 803 10.81 -7.55 -40.78
C GLY A 803 10.18 -6.89 -39.56
N ILE A 804 9.63 -5.69 -39.71
CA ILE A 804 8.94 -4.96 -38.64
C ILE A 804 7.66 -5.68 -38.19
N CYS A 805 6.99 -6.42 -39.07
CA CYS A 805 5.88 -7.31 -38.69
C CYS A 805 6.34 -8.44 -37.75
N GLY A 806 7.47 -9.08 -38.06
CA GLY A 806 8.11 -10.05 -37.18
C GLY A 806 8.47 -9.46 -35.82
N LEU A 807 9.13 -8.28 -35.82
CA LEU A 807 9.52 -7.57 -34.59
C LEU A 807 8.31 -7.17 -33.73
N ILE A 808 7.25 -6.61 -34.32
CA ILE A 808 6.03 -6.20 -33.59
C ILE A 808 5.30 -7.41 -32.99
N HIS A 809 5.26 -8.53 -33.71
CA HIS A 809 4.64 -9.77 -33.22
C HIS A 809 5.41 -10.39 -32.05
N ASP A 810 6.75 -10.40 -32.11
CA ASP A 810 7.60 -10.86 -31.01
C ASP A 810 7.55 -9.90 -29.81
N MET A 811 7.60 -8.58 -30.06
CA MET A 811 7.39 -7.53 -29.05
C MET A 811 6.07 -7.72 -28.28
N LYS A 812 4.95 -7.98 -28.97
CA LYS A 812 3.66 -8.22 -28.30
C LYS A 812 3.73 -9.41 -27.34
N ARG A 813 4.38 -10.50 -27.75
CA ARG A 813 4.56 -11.70 -26.90
C ARG A 813 5.47 -11.41 -25.72
N PHE A 814 6.60 -10.76 -25.95
CA PHE A 814 7.56 -10.37 -24.92
C PHE A 814 6.92 -9.50 -23.82
N VAL A 815 6.13 -8.48 -24.21
CA VAL A 815 5.43 -7.61 -23.26
C VAL A 815 4.35 -8.37 -22.49
N LEU A 816 3.51 -9.17 -23.17
CA LEU A 816 2.45 -9.95 -22.49
C LEU A 816 3.01 -10.97 -21.50
N GLN A 817 4.09 -11.67 -21.84
CA GLN A 817 4.71 -12.67 -20.97
C GLN A 817 5.37 -12.04 -19.72
N ASN A 818 5.90 -10.82 -19.84
CA ASN A 818 6.66 -10.15 -18.78
C ASN A 818 5.91 -8.96 -18.14
N GLN A 819 4.61 -8.79 -18.44
CA GLN A 819 3.83 -7.61 -18.06
C GLN A 819 3.88 -7.34 -16.55
N ASP A 820 3.68 -8.38 -15.73
CA ASP A 820 3.66 -8.24 -14.27
C ASP A 820 5.00 -7.74 -13.73
N ILE A 821 6.12 -8.29 -14.20
CA ILE A 821 7.43 -7.93 -13.67
C ILE A 821 7.91 -6.57 -14.19
N ILE A 822 7.70 -6.28 -15.49
CA ILE A 822 8.01 -4.96 -16.07
C ILE A 822 7.29 -3.86 -15.28
N HIS A 823 6.06 -4.11 -14.79
CA HIS A 823 5.31 -3.13 -14.00
C HIS A 823 5.53 -3.17 -12.49
N LYS A 824 5.96 -4.31 -11.93
CA LYS A 824 6.36 -4.41 -10.52
C LYS A 824 7.74 -3.77 -10.30
N ALA A 825 8.71 -4.01 -11.18
CA ALA A 825 10.08 -3.51 -11.13
C ALA A 825 10.61 -3.18 -12.55
N PRO A 826 10.50 -1.92 -13.02
CA PRO A 826 10.77 -1.54 -14.42
C PRO A 826 12.11 -2.01 -14.99
N LEU A 827 13.18 -1.97 -14.20
CA LEU A 827 14.53 -2.34 -14.67
C LEU A 827 14.74 -3.85 -14.88
N GLN A 828 13.83 -4.70 -14.38
CA GLN A 828 13.86 -6.15 -14.65
C GLN A 828 13.63 -6.48 -16.13
N ILE A 829 13.18 -5.51 -16.94
CA ILE A 829 13.12 -5.66 -18.39
C ILE A 829 14.52 -5.93 -19.01
N TYR A 830 15.59 -5.42 -18.40
CA TYR A 830 16.98 -5.62 -18.85
C TYR A 830 17.63 -6.89 -18.27
N ALA A 831 16.96 -7.55 -17.32
CA ALA A 831 17.45 -8.75 -16.63
C ALA A 831 16.47 -9.91 -16.85
N SER A 832 15.60 -10.19 -15.87
CA SER A 832 14.62 -11.28 -15.90
C SER A 832 13.94 -11.44 -17.26
N ALA A 833 13.38 -10.38 -17.82
CA ALA A 833 12.57 -10.48 -19.04
C ALA A 833 13.38 -10.97 -20.26
N LEU A 834 14.65 -10.56 -20.39
CA LEU A 834 15.53 -10.99 -21.47
C LEU A 834 16.15 -12.37 -21.22
N ILE A 835 16.55 -12.66 -19.98
CA ILE A 835 17.17 -13.95 -19.59
C ILE A 835 16.22 -15.12 -19.85
N PHE A 836 14.95 -14.94 -19.48
CA PHE A 836 13.90 -15.97 -19.62
C PHE A 836 13.09 -15.86 -20.93
N ALA A 837 13.35 -14.86 -21.79
CA ALA A 837 12.78 -14.83 -23.14
C ALA A 837 13.32 -16.02 -23.98
N PRO A 838 12.51 -16.64 -24.86
CA PRO A 838 12.98 -17.73 -25.71
C PRO A 838 14.19 -17.35 -26.56
N THR A 839 15.12 -18.28 -26.79
CA THR A 839 16.34 -18.02 -27.59
C THR A 839 16.07 -17.67 -29.06
N ARG A 840 14.86 -17.94 -29.56
CA ARG A 840 14.38 -17.53 -30.90
C ARG A 840 13.65 -16.17 -30.91
N SER A 841 13.55 -15.48 -29.77
CA SER A 841 12.96 -14.14 -29.70
C SER A 841 13.86 -13.15 -30.43
N ILE A 842 13.25 -12.35 -31.30
CA ILE A 842 13.88 -11.26 -32.02
C ILE A 842 14.30 -10.18 -31.00
N VAL A 843 13.43 -9.86 -30.03
CA VAL A 843 13.74 -8.89 -28.95
C VAL A 843 14.95 -9.35 -28.14
N ARG A 844 15.00 -10.62 -27.71
CA ARG A 844 16.19 -11.16 -27.02
C ARG A 844 17.45 -11.08 -27.87
N THR A 845 17.36 -11.41 -29.16
CA THR A 845 18.50 -11.39 -30.09
C THR A 845 19.07 -9.98 -30.28
N ILE A 846 18.22 -8.94 -30.29
CA ILE A 846 18.64 -7.53 -30.42
C ILE A 846 19.32 -7.02 -29.15
N PHE A 847 18.79 -7.38 -27.97
CA PHE A 847 19.16 -6.79 -26.68
C PHE A 847 19.92 -7.76 -25.74
N ASP A 848 20.61 -8.76 -26.28
CA ASP A 848 21.17 -9.91 -25.56
C ASP A 848 21.95 -9.58 -24.25
N PRO A 849 21.57 -10.16 -23.09
CA PRO A 849 22.16 -9.85 -21.79
C PRO A 849 23.51 -10.56 -21.57
N LYS A 850 24.58 -10.03 -22.17
CA LYS A 850 25.97 -10.57 -22.21
C LYS A 850 26.68 -10.83 -20.85
N LYS A 851 26.00 -10.77 -19.70
CA LYS A 851 26.62 -10.82 -18.36
C LYS A 851 26.09 -11.89 -17.40
N ILE A 852 25.04 -12.63 -17.76
CA ILE A 852 24.47 -13.67 -16.89
C ILE A 852 24.33 -14.96 -17.69
N VAL A 853 25.06 -16.00 -17.29
CA VAL A 853 24.96 -17.33 -17.90
C VAL A 853 23.83 -18.08 -17.20
N HIS A 854 22.75 -18.30 -17.94
CA HIS A 854 21.63 -19.15 -17.53
C HIS A 854 21.58 -20.37 -18.46
N CYS A 855 21.76 -21.54 -17.88
CA CYS A 855 21.64 -22.83 -18.56
C CYS A 855 20.42 -23.57 -18.02
N THR A 856 19.65 -24.19 -18.91
CA THR A 856 18.46 -24.97 -18.56
C THR A 856 18.61 -26.36 -19.14
N LEU A 857 18.64 -27.38 -18.27
CA LEU A 857 18.84 -28.77 -18.64
C LEU A 857 17.53 -29.54 -18.42
N GLU A 858 16.98 -30.11 -19.48
CA GLU A 858 15.89 -31.08 -19.39
C GLU A 858 16.44 -32.39 -18.81
N GLY A 859 16.09 -32.70 -17.56
CA GLY A 859 16.67 -33.80 -16.80
C GLY A 859 15.71 -34.96 -16.57
N HIS A 860 14.68 -34.71 -15.78
CA HIS A 860 13.74 -35.69 -15.26
C HIS A 860 12.38 -35.65 -15.98
N LYS A 861 11.63 -36.74 -15.89
CA LYS A 861 10.30 -36.89 -16.53
C LYS A 861 9.13 -36.42 -15.65
N ARG A 862 9.39 -36.05 -14.40
CA ARG A 862 8.45 -35.52 -13.39
C ARG A 862 9.20 -34.51 -12.52
N GLY A 863 8.52 -33.84 -11.60
CA GLY A 863 9.10 -32.82 -10.72
C GLY A 863 10.36 -33.27 -9.99
N VAL A 864 11.27 -32.32 -9.76
CA VAL A 864 12.50 -32.52 -8.97
C VAL A 864 12.19 -32.22 -7.51
N ASN A 865 12.43 -33.20 -6.64
CA ASN A 865 12.04 -33.14 -5.22
C ASN A 865 13.19 -32.61 -4.34
N SER A 866 14.43 -32.83 -4.75
CA SER A 866 15.62 -32.40 -4.01
C SER A 866 16.82 -32.28 -4.96
N VAL A 867 17.66 -31.27 -4.73
CA VAL A 867 18.96 -31.06 -5.38
C VAL A 867 20.02 -30.75 -4.33
N ALA A 868 21.22 -31.30 -4.46
CA ALA A 868 22.33 -30.99 -3.53
C ALA A 868 23.70 -31.19 -4.18
N PHE A 869 24.67 -30.36 -3.77
CA PHE A 869 26.06 -30.43 -4.21
C PHE A 869 26.88 -31.43 -3.37
N SER A 870 27.87 -32.08 -3.99
CA SER A 870 28.87 -32.87 -3.27
C SER A 870 29.72 -31.99 -2.34
N PRO A 871 30.38 -32.55 -1.30
CA PRO A 871 31.22 -31.75 -0.37
C PRO A 871 32.44 -31.05 -1.00
N ASP A 872 32.81 -31.34 -2.24
CA ASP A 872 33.79 -30.58 -3.03
C ASP A 872 33.18 -29.77 -4.19
N SER A 873 31.85 -29.72 -4.24
CA SER A 873 31.05 -28.98 -5.21
C SER A 873 31.28 -29.33 -6.70
N LYS A 874 31.90 -30.49 -7.01
CA LYS A 874 32.15 -30.95 -8.40
C LYS A 874 30.98 -31.72 -9.01
N LEU A 875 30.10 -32.26 -8.17
CA LEU A 875 28.93 -33.02 -8.56
C LEU A 875 27.68 -32.38 -7.95
N LEU A 876 26.57 -32.41 -8.68
CA LEU A 876 25.23 -32.16 -8.16
C LEU A 876 24.42 -33.45 -8.30
N ALA A 877 23.71 -33.85 -7.25
CA ALA A 877 22.72 -34.91 -7.31
C ALA A 877 21.30 -34.31 -7.34
N SER A 878 20.41 -34.87 -8.16
CA SER A 878 18.98 -34.51 -8.20
C SER A 878 18.08 -35.75 -8.16
N ILE A 879 16.99 -35.69 -7.39
CA ILE A 879 15.96 -36.74 -7.31
C ILE A 879 14.64 -36.23 -7.88
N SER A 880 13.90 -37.13 -8.53
CA SER A 880 12.56 -36.86 -9.05
C SER A 880 11.56 -37.97 -8.74
N ASP A 881 10.29 -37.58 -8.70
CA ASP A 881 9.10 -38.44 -8.82
C ASP A 881 9.13 -39.44 -9.99
N ASP A 882 10.00 -39.26 -10.99
CA ASP A 882 10.22 -40.22 -12.07
C ASP A 882 10.96 -41.50 -11.63
N LYS A 883 11.29 -41.61 -10.34
CA LYS A 883 12.03 -42.72 -9.71
C LYS A 883 13.43 -42.89 -10.30
N THR A 884 14.10 -41.77 -10.57
CA THR A 884 15.52 -41.73 -10.93
C THR A 884 16.29 -40.72 -10.08
N VAL A 885 17.57 -41.03 -9.85
CA VAL A 885 18.55 -40.09 -9.33
C VAL A 885 19.49 -39.73 -10.46
N LYS A 886 19.80 -38.45 -10.64
CA LYS A 886 20.73 -37.96 -11.68
C LYS A 886 21.93 -37.29 -11.04
N LEU A 887 23.10 -37.57 -11.60
CA LEU A 887 24.36 -36.93 -11.24
C LEU A 887 24.79 -36.01 -12.37
N TRP A 888 25.11 -34.77 -12.04
CA TRP A 888 25.48 -33.70 -12.95
C TRP A 888 26.90 -33.23 -12.65
N ASN A 889 27.65 -32.88 -13.68
CA ASN A 889 28.92 -32.17 -13.54
C ASN A 889 28.64 -30.68 -13.37
N THR A 890 29.14 -30.09 -12.29
CA THR A 890 28.87 -28.67 -11.96
C THR A 890 29.73 -27.69 -12.78
N ALA A 891 30.86 -28.14 -13.29
CA ALA A 891 31.79 -27.31 -14.08
C ALA A 891 31.47 -27.34 -15.59
N THR A 892 30.85 -28.41 -16.09
CA THR A 892 30.45 -28.53 -17.51
C THR A 892 28.95 -28.43 -17.74
N GLU A 893 28.14 -28.31 -16.67
CA GLU A 893 26.66 -28.23 -16.73
C GLU A 893 26.05 -29.35 -17.59
N THR A 894 26.52 -30.59 -17.38
CA THR A 894 26.07 -31.78 -18.14
C THR A 894 25.68 -32.94 -17.25
N LEU A 895 24.72 -33.75 -17.71
CA LEU A 895 24.33 -35.01 -17.09
C LEU A 895 25.47 -36.02 -17.23
N LEU A 896 26.00 -36.50 -16.11
CA LEU A 896 26.99 -37.59 -16.08
C LEU A 896 26.33 -38.96 -16.09
N GLN A 897 25.31 -39.15 -15.24
CA GLN A 897 24.67 -40.46 -15.08
C GLN A 897 23.20 -40.34 -14.64
N THR A 898 22.37 -41.30 -15.05
CA THR A 898 21.01 -41.50 -14.53
C THR A 898 20.91 -42.88 -13.91
N LEU A 899 20.62 -42.94 -12.61
CA LEU A 899 20.38 -44.16 -11.85
C LEU A 899 18.88 -44.49 -11.93
N GLN A 900 18.52 -45.67 -12.43
CA GLN A 900 17.13 -46.06 -12.72
C GLN A 900 16.67 -47.28 -11.91
N LYS A 901 15.34 -47.38 -11.71
CA LYS A 901 14.58 -48.49 -11.09
C LYS A 901 14.59 -48.57 -9.56
N TYR A 902 14.01 -47.57 -8.91
CA TYR A 902 13.41 -47.76 -7.58
C TYR A 902 11.95 -48.24 -7.72
N LYS A 903 11.50 -49.17 -6.87
CA LYS A 903 10.08 -49.57 -6.83
C LYS A 903 9.21 -48.49 -6.16
N ASN A 904 9.72 -47.87 -5.10
CA ASN A 904 9.02 -46.92 -4.24
C ASN A 904 9.62 -45.51 -4.35
N TRP A 905 9.03 -44.52 -3.66
CA TRP A 905 9.48 -43.13 -3.66
C TRP A 905 10.73 -42.90 -2.78
N VAL A 906 11.51 -41.89 -3.14
CA VAL A 906 12.64 -41.35 -2.36
C VAL A 906 12.41 -39.84 -2.25
N ASN A 907 12.25 -39.34 -1.02
CA ASN A 907 11.74 -37.98 -0.81
C ASN A 907 12.82 -36.93 -0.55
N ASN A 908 14.04 -37.32 -0.15
CA ASN A 908 15.13 -36.41 0.21
C ASN A 908 16.49 -36.94 -0.25
N ILE A 909 17.43 -36.03 -0.54
CA ILE A 909 18.87 -36.28 -0.51
C ILE A 909 19.49 -35.47 0.63
N THR A 910 20.51 -36.05 1.25
CA THR A 910 21.36 -35.36 2.21
C THR A 910 22.80 -35.84 2.01
N PHE A 911 23.79 -34.95 2.11
CA PHE A 911 25.20 -35.34 2.12
C PHE A 911 25.69 -35.29 3.57
N SER A 912 26.14 -36.43 4.10
CA SER A 912 26.57 -36.56 5.50
C SER A 912 27.93 -35.93 5.76
N SER A 913 27.92 -34.78 6.43
CA SER A 913 28.85 -34.46 7.54
C SER A 913 28.10 -33.59 8.55
N ASP A 914 27.01 -34.15 9.07
CA ASP A 914 26.00 -33.60 10.00
C ASP A 914 24.98 -32.62 9.41
N GLY A 915 23.69 -33.00 9.47
CA GLY A 915 22.56 -32.15 9.11
C GLY A 915 21.30 -32.92 8.74
N HIS A 916 20.40 -33.14 9.71
CA HIS A 916 19.14 -33.88 9.50
C HIS A 916 17.89 -32.99 9.55
N LYS A 917 16.80 -33.40 8.89
CA LYS A 917 15.43 -32.91 9.04
C LYS A 917 14.49 -34.11 8.84
N ASN A 918 13.56 -34.37 9.76
CA ASN A 918 12.57 -35.46 9.65
C ASN A 918 11.59 -35.16 8.49
N TRP A 919 11.01 -36.10 7.74
CA TRP A 919 11.05 -37.58 7.76
C TRP A 919 11.99 -38.14 6.67
N VAL A 920 12.89 -39.08 7.01
CA VAL A 920 13.98 -39.52 6.10
C VAL A 920 14.22 -41.02 6.15
N ASN A 921 14.50 -41.61 4.98
CA ASN A 921 15.40 -42.76 4.85
C ASN A 921 16.66 -42.25 4.14
N SER A 922 17.82 -42.42 4.78
CA SER A 922 19.04 -41.62 4.55
C SER A 922 19.89 -42.04 3.34
N VAL A 923 20.75 -41.11 2.88
CA VAL A 923 21.83 -41.35 1.91
C VAL A 923 23.17 -40.96 2.52
N ALA A 924 24.17 -41.84 2.44
CA ALA A 924 25.53 -41.57 2.91
C ALA A 924 26.56 -41.90 1.83
N PHE A 925 27.64 -41.12 1.73
CA PHE A 925 28.75 -41.40 0.81
C PHE A 925 29.94 -41.95 1.60
N SER A 926 30.69 -42.89 1.02
CA SER A 926 31.95 -43.33 1.60
C SER A 926 32.97 -42.19 1.59
N PRO A 927 33.86 -42.08 2.60
CA PRO A 927 34.89 -41.03 2.64
C PRO A 927 35.79 -41.00 1.40
N ASP A 928 36.01 -42.14 0.76
CA ASP A 928 36.80 -42.28 -0.48
C ASP A 928 36.03 -42.00 -1.77
N ARG A 929 34.71 -41.74 -1.67
CA ARG A 929 33.79 -41.42 -2.77
C ARG A 929 33.72 -42.46 -3.90
N LYS A 930 34.02 -43.72 -3.60
CA LYS A 930 33.76 -44.83 -4.51
C LYS A 930 32.38 -45.45 -4.30
N VAL A 931 31.84 -45.37 -3.08
CA VAL A 931 30.58 -46.02 -2.69
C VAL A 931 29.59 -45.01 -2.12
N PHE A 932 28.29 -45.22 -2.34
CA PHE A 932 27.25 -44.58 -1.55
C PHE A 932 26.22 -45.60 -1.05
N ALA A 933 25.68 -45.35 0.14
CA ALA A 933 24.64 -46.11 0.80
C ALA A 933 23.29 -45.40 0.66
N LEU A 934 22.24 -46.16 0.40
CA LEU A 934 20.83 -45.74 0.36
C LEU A 934 20.06 -46.59 1.36
N ALA A 935 19.52 -46.00 2.42
CA ALA A 935 18.46 -46.61 3.21
C ALA A 935 17.11 -46.47 2.49
N LEU A 936 16.23 -47.47 2.59
CA LEU A 936 15.03 -47.55 1.76
C LEU A 936 13.77 -48.01 2.52
N ILE A 937 12.64 -47.46 2.04
CA ILE A 937 11.27 -48.03 2.00
C ILE A 937 11.11 -49.52 2.31
N ASP A 938 11.89 -50.31 1.57
CA ASP A 938 11.73 -51.75 1.43
C ASP A 938 12.51 -52.56 2.46
N LYS A 939 12.90 -51.94 3.57
CA LYS A 939 13.63 -52.56 4.69
C LYS A 939 15.02 -53.06 4.25
N THR A 940 15.66 -52.32 3.33
CA THR A 940 17.01 -52.61 2.83
C THR A 940 17.92 -51.39 2.89
N VAL A 941 19.22 -51.63 3.03
CA VAL A 941 20.27 -50.64 2.76
C VAL A 941 21.06 -51.08 1.54
N ARG A 942 21.21 -50.22 0.54
CA ARG A 942 21.86 -50.56 -0.74
C ARG A 942 23.13 -49.76 -0.95
N LEU A 943 24.23 -50.47 -1.17
CA LEU A 943 25.55 -49.94 -1.49
C LEU A 943 25.76 -49.94 -3.00
N TRP A 944 26.19 -48.81 -3.54
CA TRP A 944 26.35 -48.58 -4.97
C TRP A 944 27.72 -47.96 -5.27
N ASP A 945 28.37 -48.43 -6.33
CA ASP A 945 29.61 -47.84 -6.83
C ASP A 945 29.30 -46.58 -7.64
N ILE A 946 29.93 -45.46 -7.28
CA ILE A 946 29.71 -44.13 -7.87
C ILE A 946 30.35 -44.01 -9.26
N THR A 947 31.42 -44.77 -9.52
CA THR A 947 32.22 -44.68 -10.76
C THR A 947 31.56 -45.46 -11.90
N THR A 948 30.89 -46.56 -11.57
CA THR A 948 30.29 -47.51 -12.50
C THR A 948 28.76 -47.51 -12.47
N GLY A 949 28.14 -46.99 -11.40
CA GLY A 949 26.71 -47.07 -11.14
C GLY A 949 26.21 -48.48 -10.82
N ALA A 950 27.10 -49.42 -10.50
CA ALA A 950 26.74 -50.79 -10.16
C ALA A 950 26.23 -50.90 -8.72
N LEU A 951 25.17 -51.66 -8.49
CA LEU A 951 24.76 -52.09 -7.16
C LEU A 951 25.83 -53.07 -6.64
N LEU A 952 26.59 -52.65 -5.63
CA LEU A 952 27.62 -53.47 -5.01
C LEU A 952 27.01 -54.51 -4.06
N GLN A 953 26.08 -54.08 -3.22
CA GLN A 953 25.50 -54.93 -2.19
C GLN A 953 24.12 -54.43 -1.75
N THR A 954 23.22 -55.35 -1.42
CA THR A 954 21.99 -55.05 -0.66
C THR A 954 22.12 -55.72 0.70
N LEU A 955 21.92 -54.95 1.75
CA LEU A 955 21.85 -55.39 3.14
C LEU A 955 20.37 -55.57 3.46
N GLU A 956 19.97 -56.82 3.68
CA GLU A 956 18.61 -57.26 3.99
C GLU A 956 18.61 -57.88 5.40
N GLY A 957 17.46 -57.84 6.09
CA GLY A 957 17.32 -58.42 7.44
C GLY A 957 16.67 -57.51 8.48
N TYR A 958 16.39 -56.25 8.15
CA TYR A 958 15.62 -55.33 9.01
C TYR A 958 14.13 -55.72 8.97
N ASN A 959 13.48 -55.90 10.12
CA ASN A 959 12.04 -56.13 10.17
C ASN A 959 11.22 -54.85 9.94
N ASP A 960 11.82 -53.65 9.94
CA ASP A 960 11.15 -52.42 9.52
C ASP A 960 12.00 -51.40 8.73
N SER A 961 11.46 -50.20 8.48
CA SER A 961 12.14 -49.10 7.80
C SER A 961 13.50 -48.75 8.42
N VAL A 962 14.46 -48.39 7.56
CA VAL A 962 15.79 -47.95 8.00
C VAL A 962 15.85 -46.42 7.99
N ASN A 963 15.65 -45.84 9.17
CA ASN A 963 15.51 -44.39 9.40
C ASN A 963 16.81 -43.63 9.18
N SER A 964 17.97 -44.22 9.48
CA SER A 964 19.28 -43.57 9.28
C SER A 964 20.38 -44.55 8.85
N VAL A 965 21.37 -44.03 8.10
CA VAL A 965 22.63 -44.71 7.74
C VAL A 965 23.79 -43.73 7.79
N ALA A 966 24.94 -44.19 8.28
CA ALA A 966 26.18 -43.42 8.35
C ALA A 966 27.40 -44.31 8.10
N PHE A 967 28.40 -43.82 7.36
CA PHE A 967 29.72 -44.47 7.26
C PHE A 967 30.63 -44.03 8.40
N SER A 968 31.55 -44.89 8.84
CA SER A 968 32.65 -44.47 9.70
C SER A 968 33.59 -43.50 8.95
N PRO A 969 34.31 -42.60 9.66
CA PRO A 969 35.26 -41.67 9.03
C PRO A 969 36.38 -42.34 8.22
N ASP A 970 36.71 -43.60 8.54
CA ASP A 970 37.69 -44.41 7.80
C ASP A 970 37.07 -45.27 6.66
N GLY A 971 35.75 -45.21 6.48
CA GLY A 971 34.99 -45.88 5.44
C GLY A 971 34.85 -47.40 5.59
N LYS A 972 35.29 -47.99 6.71
CA LYS A 972 35.27 -49.44 6.92
C LYS A 972 33.98 -49.99 7.52
N LEU A 973 33.24 -49.16 8.26
CA LEU A 973 31.99 -49.54 8.91
C LEU A 973 30.84 -48.73 8.34
N LEU A 974 29.65 -49.34 8.35
CA LEU A 974 28.38 -48.70 8.04
C LEU A 974 27.44 -48.96 9.22
N ALA A 975 27.00 -47.90 9.88
CA ALA A 975 25.94 -47.98 10.87
C ALA A 975 24.58 -47.76 10.19
N SER A 976 23.55 -48.40 10.71
CA SER A 976 22.16 -48.27 10.26
C SER A 976 21.24 -48.29 11.48
N ALA A 977 20.14 -47.54 11.41
CA ALA A 977 19.10 -47.47 12.44
C ALA A 977 17.75 -47.82 11.82
N SER A 978 16.94 -48.62 12.52
CA SER A 978 15.63 -49.08 12.06
C SER A 978 14.70 -49.30 13.25
N ASP A 979 13.38 -49.32 13.01
CA ASP A 979 12.34 -49.58 14.03
C ASP A 979 12.28 -51.06 14.51
N ASP A 980 13.37 -51.81 14.36
CA ASP A 980 13.44 -53.24 14.64
C ASP A 980 14.13 -53.54 15.97
N LYS A 981 13.59 -54.51 16.71
CA LYS A 981 13.93 -54.78 18.10
C LYS A 981 15.16 -55.67 18.30
N MET A 982 15.83 -56.10 17.22
CA MET A 982 16.69 -57.28 17.27
C MET A 982 17.97 -57.19 16.42
N THR A 983 19.05 -56.66 17.00
CA THR A 983 20.44 -57.10 16.65
C THR A 983 21.53 -56.68 17.65
N LEU A 984 21.30 -55.66 18.48
CA LEU A 984 22.13 -55.34 19.65
C LEU A 984 21.25 -55.38 20.89
N GLU A 985 21.55 -56.28 21.84
CA GLU A 985 20.67 -56.53 22.99
C GLU A 985 20.52 -55.28 23.88
N GLY A 986 19.27 -54.94 24.20
CA GLY A 986 18.93 -54.08 25.33
C GLY A 986 18.08 -52.85 25.02
N TYR A 987 17.80 -52.50 23.76
CA TYR A 987 16.85 -51.44 23.42
C TYR A 987 15.40 -51.94 23.55
N ASN A 988 14.53 -51.14 24.17
CA ASN A 988 13.12 -51.50 24.35
C ASN A 988 12.19 -50.96 23.25
N ASP A 989 12.67 -49.96 22.48
CA ASP A 989 11.89 -49.16 21.52
C ASP A 989 12.74 -48.75 20.30
N SER A 990 12.12 -48.05 19.33
CA SER A 990 12.73 -47.63 18.05
C SER A 990 14.05 -46.84 18.17
N VAL A 991 14.92 -46.96 17.17
CA VAL A 991 16.17 -46.16 17.05
C VAL A 991 16.02 -45.12 15.93
N ASN A 992 16.02 -43.85 16.33
CA ASN A 992 15.72 -42.71 15.45
C ASN A 992 16.94 -42.20 14.67
N SER A 993 18.13 -42.23 15.28
CA SER A 993 19.35 -41.67 14.67
C SER A 993 20.63 -42.36 15.16
N VAL A 994 21.64 -42.39 14.29
CA VAL A 994 22.99 -42.92 14.56
C VAL A 994 24.07 -42.00 14.02
N ALA A 995 25.13 -41.78 14.80
CA ALA A 995 26.28 -40.96 14.42
C ALA A 995 27.60 -41.59 14.90
N PHE A 996 28.63 -41.60 14.06
CA PHE A 996 29.99 -41.99 14.47
C PHE A 996 30.75 -40.81 15.09
N SER A 997 31.65 -41.07 16.04
CA SER A 997 32.62 -40.06 16.46
C SER A 997 33.61 -39.74 15.34
N PRO A 998 34.20 -38.53 15.29
CA PRO A 998 35.20 -38.16 14.28
C PRO A 998 36.46 -39.03 14.28
N ASP A 999 36.80 -39.64 15.41
CA ASP A 999 37.91 -40.60 15.52
C ASP A 999 37.52 -42.05 15.16
N GLY A 1000 36.25 -42.28 14.82
CA GLY A 1000 35.69 -43.56 14.43
C GLY A 1000 35.58 -44.60 15.55
N LYS A 1001 35.91 -44.28 16.81
CA LYS A 1001 35.97 -45.24 17.93
C LYS A 1001 34.65 -45.40 18.69
N LEU A 1002 33.73 -44.44 18.55
CA LEU A 1002 32.42 -44.46 19.19
C LEU A 1002 31.32 -44.41 18.12
N LEU A 1003 30.23 -45.11 18.38
CA LEU A 1003 28.96 -44.94 17.70
C LEU A 1003 27.93 -44.50 18.75
N ALA A 1004 27.21 -43.42 18.47
CA ALA A 1004 26.08 -42.99 19.28
C ALA A 1004 24.77 -43.38 18.59
N SER A 1005 23.80 -43.89 19.35
CA SER A 1005 22.45 -44.22 18.88
C SER A 1005 21.39 -43.61 19.79
N ALA A 1006 20.44 -42.88 19.20
CA ALA A 1006 19.32 -42.25 19.90
C ALA A 1006 18.02 -43.02 19.69
N SER A 1007 17.21 -43.18 20.75
CA SER A 1007 16.02 -44.04 20.76
C SER A 1007 14.80 -43.38 21.40
N ASP A 1008 13.62 -43.90 21.04
CA ASP A 1008 12.34 -43.62 21.71
C ASP A 1008 12.29 -44.15 23.15
N ASP A 1009 13.19 -45.07 23.55
CA ASP A 1009 13.31 -45.53 24.94
C ASP A 1009 13.85 -44.46 25.93
N LYS A 1010 13.98 -43.22 25.45
CA LYS A 1010 14.47 -42.01 26.16
C LYS A 1010 15.95 -42.06 26.50
N THR A 1011 16.69 -43.05 25.99
CA THR A 1011 18.13 -43.20 26.19
C THR A 1011 18.93 -42.94 24.91
N VAL A 1012 20.17 -42.49 25.10
CA VAL A 1012 21.19 -42.51 24.05
C VAL A 1012 22.30 -43.44 24.49
N ARG A 1013 22.74 -44.33 23.60
CA ARG A 1013 23.79 -45.30 23.93
C ARG A 1013 25.05 -45.03 23.13
N LEU A 1014 26.18 -45.17 23.81
CA LEU A 1014 27.52 -45.09 23.22
C LEU A 1014 28.10 -46.49 23.15
N TRP A 1015 28.50 -46.89 21.94
CA TRP A 1015 29.05 -48.19 21.61
C TRP A 1015 30.52 -48.05 21.22
N ASP A 1016 31.35 -48.99 21.64
CA ASP A 1016 32.71 -49.12 21.15
C ASP A 1016 32.68 -49.78 19.76
N THR A 1017 33.18 -49.08 18.74
CA THR A 1017 33.09 -49.56 17.35
C THR A 1017 34.02 -50.72 17.02
N THR A 1018 35.00 -51.01 17.89
CA THR A 1018 35.99 -52.08 17.69
C THR A 1018 35.54 -53.38 18.33
N THR A 1019 34.85 -53.31 19.47
CA THR A 1019 34.38 -54.47 20.25
C THR A 1019 32.88 -54.71 20.16
N GLY A 1020 32.09 -53.75 19.69
CA GLY A 1020 30.63 -53.79 19.69
C GLY A 1020 30.00 -53.66 21.09
N ALA A 1021 30.80 -53.42 22.13
CA ALA A 1021 30.32 -53.35 23.50
C ALA A 1021 29.58 -52.03 23.79
N LEU A 1022 28.48 -52.12 24.53
CA LEU A 1022 27.82 -50.95 25.13
C LEU A 1022 28.75 -50.34 26.19
N LEU A 1023 29.23 -49.12 25.95
CA LEU A 1023 30.11 -48.40 26.87
C LEU A 1023 29.34 -47.58 27.89
N ARG A 1024 28.22 -46.98 27.49
CA ARG A 1024 27.43 -46.07 28.33
C ARG A 1024 26.01 -45.94 27.81
N THR A 1025 25.05 -45.97 28.73
CA THR A 1025 23.68 -45.47 28.52
C THR A 1025 23.59 -44.07 29.12
N LEU A 1026 23.20 -43.09 28.31
CA LEU A 1026 22.90 -41.73 28.74
C LEU A 1026 21.41 -41.64 29.01
N GLU A 1027 21.06 -41.59 30.30
CA GLU A 1027 19.68 -41.46 30.78
C GLU A 1027 19.43 -40.03 31.27
N GLY A 1028 18.17 -39.59 31.25
CA GLY A 1028 17.74 -38.32 31.84
C GLY A 1028 16.91 -37.41 30.94
N HIS A 1029 16.76 -37.72 29.65
CA HIS A 1029 15.72 -37.10 28.83
C HIS A 1029 14.33 -37.55 29.32
N ASN A 1030 13.37 -36.62 29.36
CA ASN A 1030 12.03 -36.93 29.86
C ASN A 1030 11.13 -37.58 28.78
N ASP A 1031 11.56 -37.53 27.52
CA ASP A 1031 10.82 -38.08 26.37
C ASP A 1031 11.75 -38.59 25.26
N SER A 1032 11.18 -39.12 24.16
CA SER A 1032 11.91 -39.67 23.00
C SER A 1032 13.09 -38.82 22.58
N VAL A 1033 14.21 -39.46 22.17
CA VAL A 1033 15.39 -38.75 21.64
C VAL A 1033 15.41 -38.88 20.11
N ASN A 1034 15.25 -37.75 19.43
CA ASN A 1034 15.00 -37.69 17.99
C ASN A 1034 16.29 -37.68 17.16
N SER A 1035 17.36 -37.06 17.65
CA SER A 1035 18.63 -36.97 16.92
C SER A 1035 19.83 -36.82 17.86
N VAL A 1036 20.98 -37.26 17.35
CA VAL A 1036 22.28 -37.23 18.02
C VAL A 1036 23.36 -36.77 17.03
N ALA A 1037 24.27 -35.90 17.48
CA ALA A 1037 25.44 -35.47 16.72
C ALA A 1037 26.67 -35.40 17.64
N PHE A 1038 27.86 -35.73 17.11
CA PHE A 1038 29.13 -35.48 17.77
C PHE A 1038 29.68 -34.10 17.35
N SER A 1039 30.43 -33.42 18.23
CA SER A 1039 31.25 -32.30 17.78
C SER A 1039 32.37 -32.79 16.86
N PRO A 1040 32.87 -31.95 15.91
CA PRO A 1040 33.98 -32.31 15.03
C PRO A 1040 35.30 -32.65 15.75
N ASP A 1041 35.48 -32.21 16.99
CA ASP A 1041 36.63 -32.58 17.84
C ASP A 1041 36.38 -33.83 18.71
N GLY A 1042 35.18 -34.41 18.63
CA GLY A 1042 34.75 -35.61 19.32
C GLY A 1042 34.49 -35.46 20.82
N LYS A 1043 34.62 -34.25 21.40
CA LYS A 1043 34.52 -34.02 22.85
C LYS A 1043 33.10 -33.80 23.37
N LEU A 1044 32.20 -33.33 22.52
CA LEU A 1044 30.81 -33.06 22.87
C LEU A 1044 29.88 -33.99 22.09
N LEU A 1045 28.78 -34.35 22.73
CA LEU A 1045 27.65 -35.05 22.11
C LEU A 1045 26.40 -34.20 22.34
N ALA A 1046 25.71 -33.82 21.26
CA ALA A 1046 24.47 -33.06 21.31
C ALA A 1046 23.27 -33.96 21.04
N LEU A 1047 22.27 -33.89 21.92
CA LEU A 1047 21.05 -34.68 21.91
C LEU A 1047 19.84 -33.76 21.83
N VAL A 1048 18.79 -34.15 21.08
CA VAL A 1048 17.51 -33.43 21.03
C VAL A 1048 16.34 -34.37 21.25
N SER A 1049 15.33 -33.88 21.98
CA SER A 1049 14.23 -34.71 22.48
C SER A 1049 12.87 -34.00 22.38
N ASP A 1050 11.82 -34.82 22.39
CA ASP A 1050 10.44 -34.40 22.57
C ASP A 1050 10.20 -33.72 23.94
N ASP A 1051 11.12 -33.87 24.90
CA ASP A 1051 11.12 -33.11 26.16
C ASP A 1051 11.40 -31.60 26.00
N LYS A 1052 11.53 -31.13 24.76
CA LYS A 1052 11.71 -29.72 24.34
C LYS A 1052 13.08 -29.15 24.68
N THR A 1053 14.02 -30.01 25.10
CA THR A 1053 15.40 -29.62 25.43
C THR A 1053 16.41 -30.07 24.37
N VAL A 1054 17.50 -29.32 24.27
CA VAL A 1054 18.75 -29.78 23.64
C VAL A 1054 19.75 -30.02 24.77
N ARG A 1055 20.46 -31.14 24.78
CA ARG A 1055 21.44 -31.45 25.84
C ARG A 1055 22.82 -31.70 25.28
N LEU A 1056 23.82 -31.12 25.95
CA LEU A 1056 25.24 -31.29 25.63
C LEU A 1056 25.92 -32.14 26.70
N TRP A 1057 26.64 -33.17 26.25
CA TRP A 1057 27.34 -34.14 27.10
C TRP A 1057 28.83 -34.21 26.78
N ASP A 1058 29.65 -34.37 27.83
CA ASP A 1058 31.09 -34.60 27.70
C ASP A 1058 31.39 -36.08 27.38
N THR A 1059 32.13 -36.33 26.30
CA THR A 1059 32.58 -37.68 25.91
C THR A 1059 33.88 -38.10 26.63
N ALA A 1060 34.60 -37.17 27.25
CA ALA A 1060 35.97 -37.33 27.74
C ALA A 1060 36.10 -37.88 29.17
N THR A 1061 34.99 -38.21 29.87
CA THR A 1061 34.99 -38.90 31.18
C THR A 1061 35.42 -40.38 31.10
N ARG A 1062 36.44 -40.68 30.30
CA ARG A 1062 37.01 -42.02 30.05
C ARG A 1062 38.11 -42.41 31.04
N ALA A 1063 38.66 -41.46 31.80
CA ALA A 1063 39.88 -41.64 32.61
C ALA A 1063 39.66 -42.15 34.05
N LEU A 1064 38.45 -42.06 34.63
CA LEU A 1064 38.24 -42.36 36.06
C LEU A 1064 37.75 -43.80 36.34
N LEU A 1065 37.27 -44.52 35.32
CA LEU A 1065 36.45 -45.74 35.51
C LEU A 1065 37.14 -47.07 35.16
N GLN A 1066 38.41 -47.08 34.74
CA GLN A 1066 39.17 -48.33 34.60
C GLN A 1066 39.78 -48.82 35.94
N THR A 1067 39.56 -48.08 37.03
CA THR A 1067 40.25 -48.27 38.32
C THR A 1067 39.32 -48.52 39.51
N LEU A 1068 38.01 -48.58 39.31
CA LEU A 1068 37.00 -48.75 40.37
C LEU A 1068 36.00 -49.87 40.01
N GLU A 1069 36.42 -51.12 40.21
CA GLU A 1069 35.47 -52.22 40.35
C GLU A 1069 34.72 -52.07 41.68
N GLY A 1070 33.43 -51.74 41.61
CA GLY A 1070 32.51 -51.79 42.74
C GLY A 1070 32.37 -50.51 43.56
N LEU A 1071 31.67 -49.52 43.01
CA LEU A 1071 30.79 -48.58 43.74
C LEU A 1071 29.93 -47.84 42.71
N TRP A 1072 28.62 -48.08 42.71
CA TRP A 1072 27.69 -47.41 41.80
C TRP A 1072 27.34 -46.01 42.32
N ASP A 1073 27.67 -44.99 41.53
CA ASP A 1073 27.01 -43.68 41.59
C ASP A 1073 26.68 -43.25 40.15
N THR A 1074 25.40 -43.04 39.89
CA THR A 1074 24.84 -42.65 38.58
C THR A 1074 25.13 -41.19 38.20
N ALA A 1075 25.89 -40.45 39.01
CA ALA A 1075 26.11 -39.01 38.85
C ALA A 1075 27.33 -38.57 38.01
N THR A 1076 28.22 -39.47 37.56
CA THR A 1076 29.53 -39.08 36.98
C THR A 1076 29.65 -39.15 35.44
N GLY A 1077 28.53 -39.25 34.73
CA GLY A 1077 28.41 -38.76 33.35
C GLY A 1077 27.90 -37.33 33.38
N ALA A 1078 28.79 -36.34 33.42
CA ALA A 1078 28.37 -34.94 33.57
C ALA A 1078 27.61 -34.44 32.33
N LEU A 1079 26.29 -34.31 32.46
CA LEU A 1079 25.47 -33.44 31.62
C LEU A 1079 26.03 -32.02 31.74
N LEU A 1080 26.69 -31.53 30.68
CA LEU A 1080 27.35 -30.22 30.71
C LEU A 1080 26.31 -29.11 30.71
N GLN A 1081 25.28 -29.23 29.87
CA GLN A 1081 24.27 -28.19 29.75
C GLN A 1081 22.94 -28.71 29.17
N THR A 1082 21.86 -28.13 29.66
CA THR A 1082 20.51 -28.24 29.09
C THR A 1082 20.14 -26.89 28.50
N LEU A 1083 19.78 -26.87 27.22
CA LEU A 1083 19.43 -25.67 26.46
C LEU A 1083 17.91 -25.66 26.29
N GLU A 1084 17.26 -24.77 27.03
CA GLU A 1084 15.79 -24.69 27.13
C GLU A 1084 15.21 -23.51 26.34
N GLY A 1085 13.92 -23.59 26.03
CA GLY A 1085 13.13 -22.45 25.55
C GLY A 1085 12.42 -22.66 24.21
N TYR A 1086 12.42 -23.87 23.65
CA TYR A 1086 11.39 -24.27 22.69
C TYR A 1086 10.06 -24.48 23.40
N LYS A 1087 8.94 -24.19 22.74
CA LYS A 1087 7.59 -24.46 23.27
C LYS A 1087 7.06 -25.79 22.75
N ASP A 1088 7.69 -26.39 21.74
CA ASP A 1088 7.41 -27.69 21.16
C ASP A 1088 8.67 -28.59 21.01
N TRP A 1089 8.50 -29.77 20.43
CA TRP A 1089 9.45 -30.89 20.38
C TRP A 1089 10.62 -30.66 19.42
N VAL A 1090 11.86 -30.86 19.90
CA VAL A 1090 13.06 -30.59 19.11
C VAL A 1090 13.42 -31.80 18.25
N ASN A 1091 13.38 -31.59 16.94
CA ASN A 1091 13.42 -32.65 15.93
C ASN A 1091 14.83 -32.94 15.39
N SER A 1092 15.74 -31.95 15.41
CA SER A 1092 17.07 -32.12 14.82
C SER A 1092 18.12 -31.19 15.45
N VAL A 1093 19.38 -31.61 15.32
CA VAL A 1093 20.58 -30.92 15.79
C VAL A 1093 21.74 -31.13 14.81
N ALA A 1094 22.60 -30.12 14.68
CA ALA A 1094 23.86 -30.21 13.95
C ALA A 1094 24.91 -29.26 14.57
N PHE A 1095 26.16 -29.69 14.63
CA PHE A 1095 27.29 -28.82 14.98
C PHE A 1095 27.77 -28.04 13.74
N SER A 1096 28.37 -26.87 13.96
CA SER A 1096 29.20 -26.24 12.94
C SER A 1096 30.46 -27.08 12.67
N PRO A 1097 31.06 -27.01 11.46
CA PRO A 1097 32.29 -27.75 11.14
C PRO A 1097 33.51 -27.42 12.01
N ASP A 1098 33.46 -26.33 12.79
CA ASP A 1098 34.47 -25.95 13.78
C ASP A 1098 34.07 -26.25 15.24
N GLY A 1099 32.90 -26.86 15.47
CA GLY A 1099 32.40 -27.31 16.76
C GLY A 1099 31.96 -26.23 17.75
N LYS A 1100 31.99 -24.93 17.37
CA LYS A 1100 31.70 -23.80 18.27
C LYS A 1100 30.24 -23.39 18.33
N LEU A 1101 29.46 -23.76 17.31
CA LEU A 1101 28.05 -23.42 17.20
C LEU A 1101 27.23 -24.71 17.11
N LEU A 1102 26.05 -24.68 17.74
CA LEU A 1102 25.05 -25.74 17.65
C LEU A 1102 23.78 -25.17 17.01
N ALA A 1103 23.32 -25.77 15.92
CA ALA A 1103 22.01 -25.48 15.34
C ALA A 1103 21.00 -26.52 15.82
N SER A 1104 19.81 -26.07 16.23
CA SER A 1104 18.68 -26.94 16.60
C SER A 1104 17.39 -26.48 15.93
N ALA A 1105 16.46 -27.41 15.69
CA ALA A 1105 15.19 -27.13 15.04
C ALA A 1105 14.01 -27.87 15.70
N SER A 1106 12.89 -27.17 15.88
CA SER A 1106 11.59 -27.71 16.34
C SER A 1106 10.54 -27.50 15.24
N VAL A 1107 9.59 -28.42 15.12
CA VAL A 1107 8.46 -28.25 14.19
C VAL A 1107 7.63 -27.03 14.62
N GLY A 1108 7.20 -26.21 13.65
CA GLY A 1108 6.39 -25.00 13.90
C GLY A 1108 7.11 -23.83 14.57
N GLU A 1109 8.41 -23.96 14.90
CA GLU A 1109 9.19 -22.94 15.61
C GLU A 1109 10.46 -22.52 14.86
N ALA A 1110 11.03 -21.40 15.31
CA ALA A 1110 12.26 -20.84 14.76
C ALA A 1110 13.49 -21.71 15.07
N VAL A 1111 14.40 -21.83 14.09
CA VAL A 1111 15.70 -22.49 14.29
C VAL A 1111 16.54 -21.67 15.25
N LYS A 1112 17.20 -22.32 16.20
CA LYS A 1112 18.04 -21.66 17.21
C LYS A 1112 19.50 -22.03 17.04
N LEU A 1113 20.35 -21.01 17.19
CA LEU A 1113 21.80 -21.15 17.22
C LEU A 1113 22.30 -20.92 18.65
N TRP A 1114 23.08 -21.86 19.15
CA TRP A 1114 23.66 -21.84 20.48
C TRP A 1114 25.19 -21.81 20.40
N ASP A 1115 25.82 -21.15 21.35
CA ASP A 1115 27.25 -21.26 21.59
C ASP A 1115 27.55 -22.58 22.32
N THR A 1116 28.51 -23.39 21.85
CA THR A 1116 28.75 -24.73 22.44
C THR A 1116 29.59 -24.70 23.72
N ALA A 1117 30.27 -23.59 24.01
CA ALA A 1117 31.13 -23.44 25.20
C ALA A 1117 30.38 -22.84 26.41
N THR A 1118 29.36 -22.02 26.14
CA THR A 1118 28.57 -21.30 27.15
C THR A 1118 27.10 -21.72 27.18
N GLY A 1119 26.61 -22.42 26.14
CA GLY A 1119 25.21 -22.76 25.92
C GLY A 1119 24.28 -21.54 25.84
N ALA A 1120 24.82 -20.35 25.62
CA ALA A 1120 24.02 -19.16 25.40
C ALA A 1120 23.26 -19.29 24.07
N LEU A 1121 21.97 -18.93 24.09
CA LEU A 1121 21.19 -18.73 22.88
C LEU A 1121 21.74 -17.51 22.15
N LEU A 1122 22.53 -17.73 21.09
CA LEU A 1122 23.13 -16.66 20.30
C LEU A 1122 22.09 -16.01 19.38
N GLN A 1123 21.23 -16.81 18.76
CA GLN A 1123 20.24 -16.30 17.82
C GLN A 1123 19.02 -17.21 17.66
N THR A 1124 17.85 -16.60 17.48
CA THR A 1124 16.62 -17.27 17.05
C THR A 1124 16.27 -16.78 15.65
N LEU A 1125 16.08 -17.71 14.71
CA LEU A 1125 15.87 -17.45 13.29
C LEU A 1125 14.39 -17.61 12.93
N GLU A 1126 13.61 -16.55 13.19
CA GLU A 1126 12.16 -16.51 12.93
C GLU A 1126 11.87 -16.26 11.43
N GLY A 1127 11.08 -17.14 10.80
CA GLY A 1127 10.79 -17.02 9.36
C GLY A 1127 9.62 -17.82 8.78
N HIS A 1128 9.04 -18.78 9.50
CA HIS A 1128 8.02 -19.68 8.95
C HIS A 1128 6.74 -19.69 9.81
N LYS A 1129 5.60 -19.39 9.19
CA LYS A 1129 4.25 -19.63 9.75
C LYS A 1129 3.30 -20.34 8.78
N ASP A 1130 3.74 -20.62 7.56
CA ASP A 1130 3.03 -21.43 6.58
C ASP A 1130 3.90 -22.61 6.16
N TRP A 1131 3.25 -23.75 5.91
CA TRP A 1131 3.87 -24.98 5.44
C TRP A 1131 4.12 -24.87 3.93
N ASP A 1132 5.38 -24.64 3.55
CA ASP A 1132 5.90 -24.99 2.24
C ASP A 1132 7.40 -25.31 2.35
N ASN A 1133 7.82 -26.37 1.65
CA ASN A 1133 9.15 -26.96 1.76
C ASN A 1133 10.22 -26.19 0.96
N ASP A 1134 10.83 -25.14 1.54
CA ASP A 1134 12.20 -24.78 1.18
C ASP A 1134 12.87 -23.90 2.26
N SER A 1135 13.93 -24.41 2.90
CA SER A 1135 14.86 -23.60 3.71
C SER A 1135 16.22 -24.29 3.86
N THR A 1136 17.22 -23.75 3.15
CA THR A 1136 18.64 -24.16 3.21
C THR A 1136 19.45 -23.19 4.06
N PHE A 1137 20.37 -23.72 4.88
CA PHE A 1137 21.30 -22.95 5.69
C PHE A 1137 22.71 -22.95 5.09
N SER A 1138 23.48 -21.88 5.26
CA SER A 1138 24.93 -21.87 5.03
C SER A 1138 25.66 -21.12 6.15
N LEU A 1139 26.86 -21.57 6.48
CA LEU A 1139 27.67 -21.09 7.60
C LEU A 1139 29.10 -20.87 7.09
N ASN A 1140 29.58 -19.61 7.11
CA ASN A 1140 30.89 -19.26 6.53
C ASN A 1140 31.90 -18.83 7.60
N ARG A 1141 33.10 -19.39 7.53
CA ARG A 1141 34.27 -19.07 8.37
C ARG A 1141 34.98 -17.81 7.87
N LYS A 1142 35.56 -17.04 8.80
CA LYS A 1142 36.43 -15.90 8.51
C LYS A 1142 37.88 -16.30 8.85
N ASP A 1143 38.73 -16.43 7.84
CA ASP A 1143 40.17 -16.58 8.06
C ASP A 1143 40.85 -15.20 8.09
N ILE A 1144 41.59 -14.94 9.17
CA ILE A 1144 42.50 -13.81 9.29
C ILE A 1144 43.82 -14.36 9.86
N ASP A 1145 44.92 -14.18 9.12
CA ASP A 1145 46.27 -14.33 9.67
C ASP A 1145 46.55 -13.17 10.64
N THR A 1146 46.42 -13.38 11.95
CA THR A 1146 47.23 -12.80 13.06
C THR A 1146 46.64 -13.14 14.43
N ASP A 1147 47.49 -13.21 15.46
CA ASP A 1147 47.20 -13.72 16.82
C ASP A 1147 46.18 -12.88 17.64
N SER A 1148 44.91 -12.93 17.29
CA SER A 1148 43.80 -12.42 18.10
C SER A 1148 42.54 -13.29 17.94
N GLU A 1149 41.67 -13.31 18.97
CA GLU A 1149 40.54 -14.23 19.03
C GLU A 1149 39.55 -14.10 17.86
N PRO A 1150 38.98 -15.22 17.35
CA PRO A 1150 38.14 -15.20 16.16
C PRO A 1150 36.74 -14.61 16.44
N LEU A 1151 36.53 -13.37 16.01
CA LEU A 1151 35.21 -12.73 15.98
C LEU A 1151 34.35 -13.24 14.82
N TYR A 1152 33.32 -14.01 15.14
CA TYR A 1152 32.24 -14.38 14.23
C TYR A 1152 31.26 -13.20 14.08
N GLN A 1153 30.88 -12.87 12.84
CA GLN A 1153 29.92 -11.79 12.56
C GLN A 1153 28.78 -12.32 11.68
N ILE A 1154 27.60 -12.47 12.27
CA ILE A 1154 26.36 -12.81 11.56
C ILE A 1154 25.59 -11.51 11.30
N THR A 1155 25.36 -11.18 10.03
CA THR A 1155 24.62 -9.95 9.65
C THR A 1155 23.29 -10.31 8.99
N LEU A 1156 22.21 -10.21 9.75
CA LEU A 1156 20.85 -10.15 9.22
C LEU A 1156 20.35 -8.70 9.29
N SER A 1157 20.32 -8.00 8.15
CA SER A 1157 19.94 -6.59 8.08
C SER A 1157 18.42 -6.41 8.10
N SER A 1158 17.88 -6.10 9.27
CA SER A 1158 16.59 -5.42 9.37
C SER A 1158 16.72 -3.95 8.92
N LYS A 1159 15.61 -3.32 8.51
CA LYS A 1159 15.63 -1.97 7.93
C LYS A 1159 16.02 -0.90 8.93
N GLY A 1160 17.25 -0.40 8.80
CA GLY A 1160 17.58 1.02 8.92
C GLY A 1160 18.07 1.54 10.27
N THR A 1161 19.33 1.94 10.30
CA THR A 1161 19.75 3.35 10.52
C THR A 1161 21.15 3.51 9.94
N LYS A 1162 21.47 4.68 9.35
CA LYS A 1162 22.81 4.96 8.82
C LYS A 1162 23.70 5.52 9.93
N ASN A 1163 24.90 4.98 10.08
CA ASN A 1163 26.01 5.68 10.72
C ASN A 1163 27.27 5.47 9.85
N PRO A 1164 27.85 6.51 9.26
CA PRO A 1164 29.09 6.40 8.49
C PRO A 1164 30.29 6.56 9.43
N ASN A 1165 31.09 5.50 9.59
CA ASN A 1165 32.54 5.49 9.88
C ASN A 1165 32.96 4.15 10.52
N GLN A 1166 33.26 3.14 9.69
CA GLN A 1166 34.25 2.10 9.99
C GLN A 1166 34.70 1.43 8.68
N ALA A 1167 35.92 0.90 8.68
CA ALA A 1167 36.69 0.63 7.47
C ALA A 1167 36.20 -0.58 6.65
N GLU A 1168 36.58 -0.59 5.37
CA GLU A 1168 36.22 -1.64 4.40
C GLU A 1168 36.70 -3.03 4.83
N THR A 1169 35.77 -3.94 5.09
CA THR A 1169 36.02 -5.38 5.15
C THR A 1169 35.29 -6.06 3.99
N ARG A 1170 36.02 -6.83 3.17
CA ARG A 1170 35.45 -7.57 2.02
C ARG A 1170 34.39 -8.57 2.51
N SER A 1171 33.14 -8.36 2.12
CA SER A 1171 32.03 -9.29 2.37
C SER A 1171 32.01 -10.40 1.32
N TYR A 1172 32.00 -11.65 1.78
CA TYR A 1172 31.74 -12.79 0.90
C TYR A 1172 30.27 -12.82 0.48
N GLU A 1173 30.02 -13.21 -0.77
CA GLU A 1173 28.73 -13.03 -1.43
C GLU A 1173 27.76 -14.16 -1.08
N THR A 1174 26.56 -13.81 -0.64
CA THR A 1174 25.50 -14.77 -0.32
C THR A 1174 24.35 -14.61 -1.30
N ILE A 1175 24.05 -15.66 -2.07
CA ILE A 1175 22.93 -15.74 -3.01
C ILE A 1175 21.86 -16.65 -2.40
N LEU A 1176 20.59 -16.26 -2.47
CA LEU A 1176 19.46 -17.03 -1.94
C LEU A 1176 18.20 -16.79 -2.77
N VAL A 1177 17.28 -17.76 -2.75
CA VAL A 1177 15.92 -17.61 -3.29
C VAL A 1177 15.03 -17.10 -2.16
N GLN A 1178 14.35 -15.97 -2.35
CA GLN A 1178 13.36 -15.44 -1.42
C GLN A 1178 12.05 -15.15 -2.15
N SER A 1179 11.04 -16.00 -1.91
CA SER A 1179 9.74 -15.97 -2.57
C SER A 1179 9.85 -16.00 -4.10
N GLU A 1180 9.70 -14.87 -4.79
CA GLU A 1180 9.76 -14.78 -6.27
C GLU A 1180 11.11 -14.25 -6.79
N TRP A 1181 12.11 -14.05 -5.92
CA TRP A 1181 13.34 -13.32 -6.24
C TRP A 1181 14.60 -14.10 -5.92
N LEU A 1182 15.60 -14.01 -6.80
CA LEU A 1182 16.99 -14.22 -6.45
C LEU A 1182 17.52 -12.96 -5.77
N VAL A 1183 18.01 -13.14 -4.54
CA VAL A 1183 18.52 -12.08 -3.67
C VAL A 1183 20.02 -12.33 -3.43
N ARG A 1184 20.84 -11.27 -3.52
CA ARG A 1184 22.26 -11.32 -3.15
C ARG A 1184 22.57 -10.25 -2.12
N ASN A 1185 23.14 -10.63 -0.98
CA ASN A 1185 23.47 -9.72 0.14
C ASN A 1185 22.27 -8.84 0.60
N GLY A 1186 21.04 -9.33 0.47
CA GLY A 1186 19.79 -8.60 0.78
C GLY A 1186 19.20 -7.77 -0.36
N GLU A 1187 19.87 -7.64 -1.50
CA GLU A 1187 19.35 -6.92 -2.68
C GLU A 1187 18.67 -7.86 -3.68
N ARG A 1188 17.50 -7.45 -4.17
CA ARG A 1188 16.74 -8.14 -5.23
C ARG A 1188 17.47 -8.00 -6.57
N LEU A 1189 17.98 -9.11 -7.12
CA LEU A 1189 18.71 -9.11 -8.40
C LEU A 1189 17.82 -9.46 -9.59
N ILE A 1190 17.25 -10.67 -9.57
CA ILE A 1190 16.50 -11.25 -10.69
C ILE A 1190 15.18 -11.78 -10.15
N TRP A 1191 14.07 -11.40 -10.76
CA TRP A 1191 12.78 -12.02 -10.49
C TRP A 1191 12.64 -13.33 -11.26
N LEU A 1192 11.99 -14.33 -10.67
CA LEU A 1192 11.76 -15.63 -11.29
C LEU A 1192 10.32 -15.72 -11.84
N PRO A 1193 10.15 -15.82 -13.17
CA PRO A 1193 8.86 -16.11 -13.78
C PRO A 1193 8.27 -17.40 -13.24
N HIS A 1194 6.94 -17.51 -13.26
CA HIS A 1194 6.21 -18.62 -12.66
C HIS A 1194 6.76 -20.00 -13.04
N ASP A 1195 7.08 -20.21 -14.32
CA ASP A 1195 7.57 -21.49 -14.86
C ASP A 1195 9.03 -21.82 -14.50
N TYR A 1196 9.74 -20.85 -13.89
CA TYR A 1196 11.14 -20.95 -13.43
C TYR A 1196 11.25 -20.80 -11.90
N ARG A 1197 10.14 -20.95 -11.16
CA ARG A 1197 10.15 -20.98 -9.69
C ARG A 1197 10.56 -22.37 -9.22
N PRO A 1198 11.64 -22.49 -8.40
CA PRO A 1198 12.12 -23.78 -7.94
C PRO A 1198 11.11 -24.48 -7.02
N SER A 1199 11.11 -25.81 -7.08
CA SER A 1199 10.60 -26.70 -6.03
C SER A 1199 11.68 -27.05 -4.99
N CYS A 1200 12.96 -26.86 -5.33
CA CYS A 1200 14.11 -27.01 -4.46
C CYS A 1200 15.31 -26.25 -5.03
N SER A 1201 16.22 -25.77 -4.19
CA SER A 1201 17.42 -25.06 -4.64
C SER A 1201 18.69 -25.40 -3.84
N ALA A 1202 19.84 -25.30 -4.50
CA ALA A 1202 21.16 -25.45 -3.88
C ALA A 1202 22.12 -24.36 -4.39
N VAL A 1203 22.96 -23.82 -3.51
CA VAL A 1203 23.89 -22.72 -3.82
C VAL A 1203 25.33 -23.15 -3.56
N ASN A 1204 26.23 -22.83 -4.48
CA ASN A 1204 27.67 -23.01 -4.32
C ASN A 1204 28.44 -21.85 -4.97
N GLY A 1205 29.11 -21.03 -4.15
CA GLY A 1205 29.84 -19.85 -4.63
C GLY A 1205 28.92 -18.89 -5.38
N SER A 1206 29.24 -18.59 -6.65
CA SER A 1206 28.44 -17.74 -7.51
C SER A 1206 27.44 -18.48 -8.42
N THR A 1207 27.27 -19.79 -8.24
CA THR A 1207 26.32 -20.61 -9.00
C THR A 1207 25.18 -21.09 -8.10
N ILE A 1208 23.94 -20.96 -8.59
CA ILE A 1208 22.76 -21.55 -7.99
C ILE A 1208 22.15 -22.59 -8.94
N ALA A 1209 21.83 -23.77 -8.40
CA ALA A 1209 21.09 -24.82 -9.06
C ALA A 1209 19.64 -24.82 -8.58
N LEU A 1210 18.69 -24.86 -9.51
CA LEU A 1210 17.25 -24.82 -9.27
C LEU A 1210 16.60 -26.07 -9.87
N GLY A 1211 15.95 -26.89 -9.03
CA GLY A 1211 15.07 -27.96 -9.49
C GLY A 1211 13.64 -27.45 -9.63
N HIS A 1212 12.94 -27.85 -10.69
CA HIS A 1212 11.57 -27.37 -10.98
C HIS A 1212 10.53 -28.52 -10.97
N TYR A 1213 9.27 -28.17 -10.71
CA TYR A 1213 8.12 -29.08 -10.80
C TYR A 1213 7.93 -29.72 -12.20
N SER A 1214 8.50 -29.11 -13.24
CA SER A 1214 8.50 -29.64 -14.62
C SER A 1214 9.49 -30.80 -14.83
N GLY A 1215 10.41 -31.07 -13.90
CA GLY A 1215 11.51 -32.03 -14.05
C GLY A 1215 12.79 -31.44 -14.67
N VAL A 1216 12.76 -30.14 -14.96
CA VAL A 1216 13.90 -29.37 -15.44
C VAL A 1216 14.83 -29.02 -14.28
N VAL A 1217 16.14 -28.93 -14.57
CA VAL A 1217 17.15 -28.37 -13.66
C VAL A 1217 17.80 -27.16 -14.34
N SER A 1218 17.78 -25.99 -13.71
CA SER A 1218 18.42 -24.77 -14.21
C SER A 1218 19.66 -24.43 -13.38
N PHE A 1219 20.71 -23.96 -14.07
CA PHE A 1219 21.90 -23.38 -13.48
C PHE A 1219 21.93 -21.88 -13.81
N ILE A 1220 22.12 -21.04 -12.79
CA ILE A 1220 22.35 -19.60 -12.96
C ILE A 1220 23.70 -19.31 -12.32
N THR A 1221 24.66 -18.90 -13.15
CA THR A 1221 26.02 -18.56 -12.73
C THR A 1221 26.25 -17.06 -12.88
N PHE A 1222 26.60 -16.41 -11.78
CA PHE A 1222 26.98 -15.00 -11.74
C PHE A 1222 28.49 -14.86 -11.95
N ASP A 1223 28.89 -13.99 -12.86
CA ASP A 1223 30.30 -13.67 -13.11
C ASP A 1223 30.90 -12.91 -11.91
N THR A 1224 31.95 -13.48 -11.31
CA THR A 1224 32.66 -12.92 -10.15
C THR A 1224 33.74 -11.90 -10.54
N SER A 1225 34.01 -11.70 -11.83
CA SER A 1225 35.07 -10.81 -12.31
C SER A 1225 34.73 -9.32 -12.25
N SER A 1226 33.44 -8.96 -12.15
CA SER A 1226 33.02 -7.56 -11.91
C SER A 1226 32.57 -7.36 -10.47
N SER A 1227 33.45 -6.78 -9.64
CA SER A 1227 33.15 -6.28 -8.29
C SER A 1227 32.20 -5.07 -8.27
N SER A 1228 31.50 -4.81 -9.38
CA SER A 1228 30.49 -3.77 -9.48
C SER A 1228 29.35 -4.17 -10.43
N PHE A 1229 28.18 -4.46 -9.84
CA PHE A 1229 26.90 -4.02 -10.41
C PHE A 1229 26.72 -2.50 -10.17
N SER A 1230 27.79 -1.72 -10.42
CA SER A 1230 27.67 -0.28 -10.62
C SER A 1230 26.85 -0.11 -11.88
N LEU A 1231 25.59 0.31 -11.68
CA LEU A 1231 24.66 0.79 -12.69
C LEU A 1231 25.34 1.12 -14.01
N LEU A 1232 25.12 0.22 -14.97
CA LEU A 1232 25.77 0.25 -16.28
C LEU A 1232 25.44 1.60 -16.94
N ARG A 1233 26.51 2.31 -17.33
CA ARG A 1233 26.47 3.59 -18.05
C ARG A 1233 25.88 3.44 -19.44
#